data_AF-A0A954CL18-F1
#
_entry.id   AF-A0A954CL18-F1
#
_cell.length_a   1.000
_cell.length_b   1.000
_cell.length_c   1.000
_cell.angle_alpha   90.00
_cell.angle_beta   90.00
_cell.angle_gamma   90.00
#
_symmetry.space_group_name_H-M   'P 1'
#
loop_
_entity.id
_entity.type
_entity.pdbx_description
1 polymer ?
#
loop_
_entity_poly.entity_id
_entity_poly.type
_entity_poly.pdbx_seq_one_letter_code
_entity_poly.pdbx_strand_id
1 'polypeptide(L)'
;MILRSPKFWLACVSGSVVVWFVSGHFARRAPGPITAVHAQLDAIGGGNSCSACHGGWLSSMTESCLECHPLIATQVETSTGLHGRIGAERASQCSQCHSEHHGASFAIVNRQSFAIAGFAGPDEFDHSVIGFEMDGKHLELACQKCHEHADAEVLAEGERRFLGLDQGCDTCHEDPHEGRMAIACAQCHSQRSWEELGSSGHERFLSLAGGHADIGCRDCHAKDSPRSLEVLGVGSDLPRRECTSCHESPHRPAFVDRVATIVGKSRGLACRACHADQHESFRAESIEVTPELHAASGFGLAMPHDQVACADCHEPHGTFADCYPGRVADDCASCHDDPHRGQFASGPFAEVGCVGCHDRERFEPHGFTLEHHARTSLRLTGRHAEIECSECHAEPVAGEPRRFHGTDDQCVDCHDDAHRGFFDTVAATPAAPGGEVAPHGSCEHCHSTVAFDDETAKSFDHGRWTGFVIDGAHAEARCTDCHPRAEVADPTGRTFGRVAEHFGEMHGCETCHEDPHDGAFDRDGLARRTEFGDGCARCHVPASFRLLPHGFDHLTWTGFALSGAHGTARCSACHEPLEQASSRGRTVARAQGTACADCHADPHAGQFVRGETTDCARCHRVADRFSELRFDHDRHARFRLGDAHRDVSCEACHRVDDIGGVRTTRYRPLPHDCADCHGTARDPLRRRGRR
;
A
#
# COMPACT_ATOMS: atom_id res chain seq x y z
N MET A 1 -52.22 -28.22 124.18
CA MET A 1 -52.14 -29.70 124.16
C MET A 1 -50.92 -30.26 123.40
N ILE A 2 -50.18 -29.47 122.61
CA ILE A 2 -49.07 -29.94 121.76
C ILE A 2 -47.78 -30.26 122.56
N LEU A 3 -47.47 -29.52 123.63
CA LEU A 3 -46.24 -29.66 124.41
C LEU A 3 -46.12 -30.94 125.27
N ARG A 4 -47.21 -31.71 125.41
CA ARG A 4 -47.22 -33.02 126.10
C ARG A 4 -47.11 -34.21 125.14
N SER A 5 -47.03 -33.96 123.83
CA SER A 5 -46.86 -35.02 122.83
C SER A 5 -45.42 -35.53 122.86
N PRO A 6 -45.18 -36.84 123.11
CA PRO A 6 -43.83 -37.40 123.02
C PRO A 6 -43.24 -37.28 121.61
N LYS A 7 -44.08 -37.16 120.57
CA LYS A 7 -43.62 -36.91 119.18
C LYS A 7 -42.99 -35.53 118.99
N PHE A 8 -43.45 -34.51 119.72
CA PHE A 8 -42.88 -33.15 119.64
C PHE A 8 -41.48 -33.13 120.24
N TRP A 9 -41.29 -33.74 121.41
CA TRP A 9 -39.98 -33.84 122.04
C TRP A 9 -39.01 -34.72 121.26
N LEU A 10 -39.48 -35.81 120.65
CA LEU A 10 -38.64 -36.62 119.76
C LEU A 10 -38.15 -35.83 118.54
N ALA A 11 -39.02 -34.99 117.95
CA ALA A 11 -38.65 -34.12 116.83
C ALA A 11 -37.67 -33.01 117.23
N CYS A 12 -37.88 -32.36 118.39
CA CYS A 12 -36.95 -31.36 118.90
C CYS A 12 -35.58 -31.96 119.23
N VAL A 13 -35.54 -33.12 119.90
CA VAL A 13 -34.27 -33.81 120.21
C VAL A 13 -33.58 -34.26 118.92
N SER A 14 -34.31 -34.81 117.94
CA SER A 14 -33.73 -35.19 116.65
C SER A 14 -33.19 -33.97 115.89
N GLY A 15 -33.92 -32.85 115.89
CA GLY A 15 -33.46 -31.60 115.29
C GLY A 15 -32.22 -31.03 115.99
N SER A 16 -32.18 -31.05 117.32
CA SER A 16 -31.00 -30.61 118.08
C SER A 16 -29.80 -31.54 117.90
N VAL A 17 -30.00 -32.85 117.79
CA VAL A 17 -28.94 -33.82 117.50
C VAL A 17 -28.40 -33.62 116.08
N VAL A 18 -29.26 -33.39 115.08
CA VAL A 18 -28.82 -33.05 113.72
C VAL A 18 -28.05 -31.73 113.70
N VAL A 19 -28.56 -30.69 114.36
CA VAL A 19 -27.84 -29.40 114.47
C VAL A 19 -26.50 -29.58 115.20
N TRP A 20 -26.43 -30.38 116.25
CA TRP A 20 -25.20 -30.69 116.97
C TRP A 20 -24.19 -31.49 116.12
N PHE A 21 -24.64 -32.50 115.37
CA PHE A 21 -23.79 -33.25 114.43
C PHE A 21 -23.31 -32.36 113.28
N VAL A 22 -24.17 -31.51 112.73
CA VAL A 22 -23.80 -30.54 111.68
C VAL A 22 -22.79 -29.53 112.23
N SER A 23 -23.00 -29.00 113.43
CA SER A 23 -22.12 -28.00 114.05
C SER A 23 -20.78 -28.61 114.51
N GLY A 24 -20.79 -29.85 114.98
CA GLY A 24 -19.58 -30.61 115.34
C GLY A 24 -18.74 -31.00 114.13
N HIS A 25 -19.35 -31.17 112.95
CA HIS A 25 -18.61 -31.50 111.72
C HIS A 25 -17.88 -30.28 111.11
N PHE A 26 -18.21 -29.05 111.53
CA PHE A 26 -17.50 -27.83 111.10
C PHE A 26 -16.20 -27.54 111.86
N ALA A 27 -15.90 -28.25 112.94
CA ALA A 27 -14.58 -28.19 113.59
C ALA A 27 -13.56 -29.06 112.82
N ARG A 28 -13.29 -28.70 111.56
CA ARG A 28 -12.24 -29.33 110.74
C ARG A 28 -10.87 -28.95 111.31
N ARG A 29 -10.21 -29.86 112.01
CA ARG A 29 -8.79 -29.72 112.38
C ARG A 29 -7.96 -29.78 111.09
N ALA A 30 -7.02 -28.86 110.93
CA ALA A 30 -6.15 -28.80 109.75
C ALA A 30 -5.46 -30.15 109.50
N PRO A 31 -5.38 -30.63 108.25
CA PRO A 31 -4.79 -31.93 107.92
C PRO A 31 -3.26 -31.99 108.12
N GLY A 32 -2.59 -30.84 108.32
CA GLY A 32 -1.15 -30.73 108.56
C GLY A 32 -0.67 -29.26 108.61
N PRO A 33 0.61 -29.01 108.96
CA PRO A 33 1.20 -27.67 108.94
C PRO A 33 1.29 -27.11 107.52
N ILE A 34 1.15 -25.79 107.36
CA ILE A 34 1.25 -25.11 106.07
C ILE A 34 2.71 -24.83 105.65
N THR A 35 2.92 -24.47 104.39
CA THR A 35 4.21 -24.14 103.78
C THR A 35 4.88 -22.93 104.43
N ALA A 36 6.22 -22.86 104.37
CA ALA A 36 6.98 -21.79 105.02
C ALA A 36 6.63 -20.39 104.51
N VAL A 37 6.32 -20.25 103.21
CA VAL A 37 5.92 -18.98 102.58
C VAL A 37 4.59 -18.45 103.12
N HIS A 38 3.58 -19.30 103.28
CA HIS A 38 2.31 -18.88 103.89
C HIS A 38 2.39 -18.75 105.42
N ALA A 39 3.22 -19.58 106.08
CA ALA A 39 3.40 -19.53 107.53
C ALA A 39 4.03 -18.21 108.03
N GLN A 40 4.72 -17.47 107.16
CA GLN A 40 5.30 -16.16 107.48
C GLN A 40 4.27 -15.04 107.60
N LEU A 41 3.05 -15.25 107.11
CA LEU A 41 1.98 -14.27 107.21
C LEU A 41 1.28 -14.40 108.56
N ASP A 42 1.39 -13.38 109.41
CA ASP A 42 0.76 -13.33 110.74
C ASP A 42 -0.74 -13.67 110.71
N ALA A 43 -1.44 -13.33 109.63
CA ALA A 43 -2.87 -13.57 109.44
C ALA A 43 -3.27 -15.06 109.33
N ILE A 44 -2.35 -15.94 108.90
CA ILE A 44 -2.63 -17.35 108.61
C ILE A 44 -1.64 -18.35 109.24
N GLY A 45 -0.46 -17.90 109.66
CA GLY A 45 0.60 -18.75 110.22
C GLY A 45 0.24 -19.51 111.50
N GLY A 46 -0.81 -19.06 112.21
CA GLY A 46 -1.33 -19.73 113.42
C GLY A 46 -2.17 -20.99 113.18
N GLY A 47 -2.41 -21.41 111.93
CA GLY A 47 -3.04 -22.69 111.58
C GLY A 47 -4.55 -22.82 111.87
N ASN A 48 -5.19 -21.78 112.40
CA ASN A 48 -6.61 -21.78 112.78
C ASN A 48 -7.50 -20.94 111.84
N SER A 49 -6.92 -20.27 110.85
CA SER A 49 -7.63 -19.40 109.89
C SER A 49 -8.05 -20.18 108.63
N CYS A 50 -8.69 -21.33 108.77
CA CYS A 50 -9.00 -22.23 107.64
C CYS A 50 -9.81 -21.54 106.52
N SER A 51 -10.71 -20.62 106.88
CA SER A 51 -11.54 -19.85 105.94
C SER A 51 -10.76 -18.83 105.12
N ALA A 52 -9.55 -18.43 105.54
CA ALA A 52 -8.70 -17.50 104.79
C ALA A 52 -8.20 -18.13 103.49
N CYS A 53 -8.07 -19.46 103.44
CA CYS A 53 -7.68 -20.19 102.22
C CYS A 53 -8.88 -20.88 101.57
N HIS A 54 -9.76 -21.53 102.34
CA HIS A 54 -10.87 -22.33 101.79
C HIS A 54 -12.10 -21.52 101.36
N GLY A 55 -12.13 -20.22 101.64
CA GLY A 55 -13.32 -19.39 101.49
C GLY A 55 -14.35 -19.60 102.60
N GLY A 56 -15.43 -18.83 102.53
CA GLY A 56 -16.55 -18.84 103.46
C GLY A 56 -17.85 -19.32 102.82
N TRP A 57 -18.98 -18.98 103.42
CA TRP A 57 -20.30 -19.30 102.86
C TRP A 57 -20.58 -18.59 101.51
N LEU A 58 -19.89 -17.48 101.25
CA LEU A 58 -20.11 -16.61 100.09
C LEU A 58 -18.91 -16.53 99.14
N SER A 59 -17.80 -17.23 99.45
CA SER A 59 -16.58 -17.20 98.63
C SER A 59 -16.01 -18.60 98.45
N SER A 60 -15.49 -18.85 97.27
CA SER A 60 -14.76 -20.06 96.93
C SER A 60 -13.30 -19.98 97.40
N MET A 61 -12.66 -21.14 97.53
CA MET A 61 -11.22 -21.25 97.77
C MET A 61 -10.39 -20.50 96.71
N THR A 62 -10.84 -20.55 95.45
CA THR A 62 -10.20 -19.86 94.33
C THR A 62 -10.21 -18.34 94.51
N GLU A 63 -11.36 -17.76 94.86
CA GLU A 63 -11.48 -16.31 95.13
C GLU A 63 -10.58 -15.89 96.30
N SER A 64 -10.52 -16.69 97.37
CA SER A 64 -9.64 -16.42 98.52
C SER A 64 -8.15 -16.48 98.15
N CYS A 65 -7.71 -17.41 97.30
CA CYS A 65 -6.33 -17.41 96.80
C CYS A 65 -6.04 -16.15 95.97
N LEU A 66 -6.96 -15.75 95.08
CA LEU A 66 -6.74 -14.63 94.18
C LEU A 66 -6.75 -13.26 94.88
N GLU A 67 -7.43 -13.13 96.02
CA GLU A 67 -7.42 -11.90 96.84
C GLU A 67 -5.99 -11.55 97.33
N CYS A 68 -5.24 -12.56 97.78
CA CYS A 68 -3.84 -12.37 98.20
C CYS A 68 -2.82 -12.50 97.05
N HIS A 69 -3.22 -13.10 95.91
CA HIS A 69 -2.39 -13.25 94.72
C HIS A 69 -2.91 -12.42 93.53
N PRO A 70 -2.98 -11.07 93.64
CA PRO A 70 -3.61 -10.22 92.62
C PRO A 70 -2.91 -10.26 91.25
N LEU A 71 -1.60 -10.51 91.19
CA LEU A 71 -0.88 -10.68 89.92
C LEU A 71 -1.32 -11.93 89.17
N ILE A 72 -1.60 -13.01 89.91
CA ILE A 72 -2.14 -14.24 89.33
C ILE A 72 -3.59 -14.02 88.91
N ALA A 73 -4.37 -13.28 89.71
CA ALA A 73 -5.73 -12.88 89.34
C ALA A 73 -5.73 -12.12 88.01
N THR A 74 -4.85 -11.14 87.84
CA THR A 74 -4.68 -10.41 86.59
C THR A 74 -4.28 -11.33 85.43
N GLN A 75 -3.36 -12.27 85.63
CA GLN A 75 -3.00 -13.26 84.59
C GLN A 75 -4.19 -14.09 84.14
N VAL A 76 -4.98 -14.60 85.08
CA VAL A 76 -6.19 -15.40 84.78
C VAL A 76 -7.24 -14.55 84.07
N GLU A 77 -7.51 -13.33 84.53
CA GLU A 77 -8.50 -12.41 83.95
C GLU A 77 -8.12 -11.95 82.54
N THR A 78 -6.85 -11.60 82.33
CA THR A 78 -6.36 -11.08 81.04
C THR A 78 -5.90 -12.18 80.09
N SER A 79 -5.96 -13.45 80.52
CA SER A 79 -5.43 -14.60 79.77
C SER A 79 -3.94 -14.44 79.41
N THR A 80 -3.17 -13.83 80.30
CA THR A 80 -1.72 -13.60 80.14
C THR A 80 -0.91 -14.47 81.10
N GLY A 81 0.39 -14.62 80.81
CA GLY A 81 1.27 -15.51 81.58
C GLY A 81 0.83 -16.97 81.55
N LEU A 82 1.44 -17.80 82.41
CA LEU A 82 1.14 -19.23 82.43
C LEU A 82 -0.29 -19.49 82.95
N HIS A 83 -0.68 -18.83 84.04
CA HIS A 83 -1.98 -19.09 84.70
C HIS A 83 -3.18 -18.69 83.82
N GLY A 84 -3.03 -17.68 82.96
CA GLY A 84 -4.05 -17.32 81.98
C GLY A 84 -4.17 -18.31 80.81
N ARG A 85 -3.15 -19.14 80.57
CA ARG A 85 -3.06 -20.00 79.38
C ARG A 85 -3.25 -21.51 79.64
N ILE A 86 -3.21 -21.95 80.89
CA ILE A 86 -3.46 -23.36 81.28
C ILE A 86 -4.95 -23.79 81.19
N GLY A 87 -5.83 -22.90 80.71
CA GLY A 87 -7.27 -23.13 80.55
C GLY A 87 -8.07 -22.85 81.82
N ALA A 88 -9.29 -22.32 81.66
CA ALA A 88 -10.12 -21.82 82.76
C ALA A 88 -10.47 -22.88 83.82
N GLU A 89 -10.64 -24.14 83.42
CA GLU A 89 -10.94 -25.24 84.34
C GLU A 89 -9.76 -25.51 85.29
N ARG A 90 -8.52 -25.53 84.79
CA ARG A 90 -7.34 -25.73 85.64
C ARG A 90 -6.98 -24.48 86.43
N ALA A 91 -7.09 -23.31 85.80
CA ALA A 91 -6.82 -22.01 86.43
C ALA A 91 -7.74 -21.74 87.64
N SER A 92 -8.95 -22.31 87.64
CA SER A 92 -9.89 -22.20 88.76
C SER A 92 -9.65 -23.22 89.89
N GLN A 93 -8.67 -24.12 89.77
CA GLN A 93 -8.41 -25.22 90.72
C GLN A 93 -6.97 -25.15 91.27
N CYS A 94 -6.60 -24.00 91.86
CA CYS A 94 -5.23 -23.67 92.28
C CYS A 94 -4.56 -24.76 93.14
N SER A 95 -5.31 -25.37 94.07
CA SER A 95 -4.80 -26.38 95.01
C SER A 95 -4.36 -27.70 94.36
N GLN A 96 -4.75 -27.97 93.11
CA GLN A 96 -4.28 -29.15 92.38
C GLN A 96 -2.81 -29.02 92.00
N CYS A 97 -2.38 -27.81 91.61
CA CYS A 97 -0.98 -27.52 91.29
C CYS A 97 -0.20 -27.04 92.51
N HIS A 98 -0.84 -26.26 93.38
CA HIS A 98 -0.26 -25.58 94.54
C HIS A 98 -0.91 -26.12 95.81
N SER A 99 -0.63 -27.38 96.13
CA SER A 99 -1.20 -28.04 97.30
C SER A 99 -0.57 -27.50 98.59
N GLU A 100 -1.39 -27.40 99.63
CA GLU A 100 -1.00 -26.88 100.94
C GLU A 100 -1.20 -27.97 102.01
N HIS A 101 -0.70 -27.75 103.23
CA HIS A 101 -0.66 -28.67 104.37
C HIS A 101 0.45 -29.73 104.32
N HIS A 102 1.52 -29.45 103.57
CA HIS A 102 2.68 -30.35 103.43
C HIS A 102 3.87 -29.98 104.34
N GLY A 103 3.75 -28.93 105.14
CA GLY A 103 4.77 -28.45 106.07
C GLY A 103 5.81 -27.52 105.46
N ALA A 104 6.66 -26.96 106.32
CA ALA A 104 7.57 -25.86 106.00
C ALA A 104 8.58 -26.17 104.88
N SER A 105 8.99 -27.43 104.72
CA SER A 105 9.96 -27.85 103.70
C SER A 105 9.33 -28.11 102.32
N PHE A 106 8.01 -27.97 102.18
CA PHE A 106 7.35 -28.17 100.89
C PHE A 106 7.43 -26.91 100.04
N ALA A 107 8.01 -27.04 98.84
CA ALA A 107 7.95 -26.00 97.82
C ALA A 107 6.58 -26.06 97.13
N ILE A 108 5.74 -25.04 97.34
CA ILE A 108 4.39 -24.98 96.76
C ILE A 108 4.41 -24.83 95.23
N VAL A 109 5.49 -24.27 94.67
CA VAL A 109 5.81 -24.28 93.24
C VAL A 109 6.92 -25.30 93.04
N ASN A 110 6.59 -26.47 92.48
CA ASN A 110 7.52 -27.58 92.33
C ASN A 110 7.33 -28.29 90.97
N ARG A 111 8.15 -29.31 90.69
CA ARG A 111 8.07 -30.10 89.45
C ARG A 111 6.66 -30.65 89.17
N GLN A 112 5.89 -31.04 90.19
CA GLN A 112 4.53 -31.53 90.01
C GLN A 112 3.56 -30.41 89.58
N SER A 113 3.73 -29.18 90.10
CA SER A 113 2.96 -28.02 89.65
C SER A 113 3.16 -27.78 88.14
N PHE A 114 4.40 -27.89 87.65
CA PHE A 114 4.73 -27.80 86.22
C PHE A 114 4.17 -28.98 85.41
N ALA A 115 4.26 -30.22 85.94
CA ALA A 115 3.71 -31.42 85.31
C ALA A 115 2.20 -31.33 85.08
N ILE A 116 1.45 -30.81 86.06
CA ILE A 116 0.00 -30.60 85.94
C ILE A 116 -0.31 -29.48 84.94
N ALA A 117 0.55 -28.46 84.87
CA ALA A 117 0.45 -27.39 83.87
C ALA A 117 0.83 -27.85 82.45
N GLY A 118 1.39 -29.07 82.29
CA GLY A 118 1.69 -29.69 80.99
C GLY A 118 3.17 -29.78 80.64
N PHE A 119 4.09 -29.56 81.58
CA PHE A 119 5.55 -29.58 81.36
C PHE A 119 6.21 -30.62 82.26
N ALA A 120 7.14 -31.46 81.77
CA ALA A 120 7.70 -32.53 82.62
C ALA A 120 8.47 -32.01 83.85
N GLY A 121 8.95 -30.76 83.79
CA GLY A 121 9.56 -30.04 84.89
C GLY A 121 9.81 -28.57 84.57
N PRO A 122 10.34 -27.79 85.55
CA PRO A 122 10.66 -26.38 85.34
C PRO A 122 11.76 -26.18 84.29
N ASP A 123 12.65 -27.15 84.12
CA ASP A 123 13.71 -27.21 83.12
C ASP A 123 13.20 -27.41 81.69
N GLU A 124 11.96 -27.92 81.54
CA GLU A 124 11.29 -28.09 80.25
C GLU A 124 10.22 -27.01 80.00
N PHE A 125 10.20 -25.94 80.81
CA PHE A 125 9.25 -24.86 80.63
C PHE A 125 9.57 -24.04 79.38
N ASP A 126 8.65 -24.06 78.41
CA ASP A 126 8.74 -23.28 77.19
C ASP A 126 8.08 -21.91 77.35
N HIS A 127 8.88 -20.83 77.25
CA HIS A 127 8.42 -19.45 77.37
C HIS A 127 7.55 -19.01 76.17
N SER A 128 7.58 -19.75 75.05
CA SER A 128 6.66 -19.53 73.92
C SER A 128 5.20 -19.67 74.37
N VAL A 129 4.95 -20.54 75.37
CA VAL A 129 3.62 -20.74 75.94
C VAL A 129 3.09 -19.46 76.55
N ILE A 130 3.93 -18.52 77.00
CA ILE A 130 3.49 -17.22 77.51
C ILE A 130 3.67 -16.07 76.51
N GLY A 131 4.01 -16.39 75.26
CA GLY A 131 4.21 -15.43 74.18
C GLY A 131 5.60 -14.80 74.16
N PHE A 132 6.56 -15.35 74.90
CA PHE A 132 7.95 -14.92 74.85
C PHE A 132 8.79 -15.95 74.08
N GLU A 133 9.05 -15.67 72.81
CA GLU A 133 9.85 -16.55 71.95
C GLU A 133 11.35 -16.27 72.15
N MET A 134 12.03 -17.20 72.83
CA MET A 134 13.48 -17.21 72.95
C MET A 134 14.09 -18.22 71.98
N ASP A 135 15.24 -17.87 71.39
CA ASP A 135 16.01 -18.74 70.50
C ASP A 135 17.52 -18.53 70.75
N GLY A 136 18.33 -19.41 70.16
CA GLY A 136 19.78 -19.28 70.15
C GLY A 136 20.39 -19.29 71.54
N LYS A 137 21.23 -18.29 71.82
CA LYS A 137 22.02 -18.24 73.05
C LYS A 137 21.19 -18.06 74.32
N HIS A 138 19.98 -17.53 74.22
CA HIS A 138 19.08 -17.37 75.36
C HIS A 138 18.57 -18.72 75.90
N LEU A 139 18.48 -19.75 75.06
CA LEU A 139 18.07 -21.10 75.48
C LEU A 139 19.15 -21.83 76.29
N GLU A 140 20.40 -21.36 76.24
CA GLU A 140 21.51 -21.90 77.04
C GLU A 140 21.58 -21.29 78.46
N LEU A 141 20.75 -20.28 78.76
CA LEU A 141 20.77 -19.58 80.04
C LEU A 141 20.01 -20.34 81.12
N ALA A 142 20.62 -20.42 82.31
CA ALA A 142 19.93 -20.92 83.50
C ALA A 142 18.88 -19.91 83.97
N CYS A 143 17.77 -20.38 84.57
CA CYS A 143 16.63 -19.54 84.96
C CYS A 143 17.04 -18.33 85.83
N GLN A 144 18.07 -18.48 86.67
CA GLN A 144 18.55 -17.45 87.59
C GLN A 144 19.20 -16.26 86.88
N LYS A 145 19.58 -16.42 85.61
CA LYS A 145 20.13 -15.32 84.80
C LYS A 145 19.10 -14.26 84.47
N CYS A 146 17.82 -14.63 84.44
CA CYS A 146 16.71 -13.70 84.23
C CYS A 146 15.88 -13.56 85.51
N HIS A 147 15.61 -14.66 86.20
CA HIS A 147 14.82 -14.71 87.42
C HIS A 147 15.69 -14.92 88.66
N GLU A 148 16.17 -13.82 89.25
CA GLU A 148 17.07 -13.81 90.41
C GLU A 148 16.63 -14.77 91.54
N HIS A 149 15.33 -14.91 91.79
CA HIS A 149 14.77 -15.74 92.85
C HIS A 149 14.21 -17.10 92.41
N ALA A 150 14.60 -17.61 91.23
CA ALA A 150 14.09 -18.88 90.70
C ALA A 150 14.20 -20.06 91.69
N ASP A 151 15.34 -20.17 92.39
CA ASP A 151 15.65 -21.28 93.30
C ASP A 151 15.45 -20.94 94.79
N ALA A 152 14.94 -19.75 95.12
CA ALA A 152 14.74 -19.37 96.51
C ALA A 152 13.76 -20.35 97.19
N GLU A 153 14.03 -20.81 98.41
CA GLU A 153 13.04 -21.65 99.14
C GLU A 153 11.91 -20.80 99.71
N VAL A 154 12.27 -19.61 100.19
CA VAL A 154 11.38 -18.59 100.75
C VAL A 154 11.67 -17.27 100.04
N LEU A 155 10.62 -16.57 99.62
CA LEU A 155 10.73 -15.22 99.07
C LEU A 155 10.61 -14.20 100.20
N ALA A 156 11.39 -13.12 100.14
CA ALA A 156 11.18 -11.97 101.00
C ALA A 156 9.85 -11.28 100.63
N GLU A 157 9.27 -10.51 101.57
CA GLU A 157 8.05 -9.76 101.32
C GLU A 157 8.23 -8.80 100.13
N GLY A 158 7.32 -8.87 99.16
CA GLY A 158 7.36 -8.07 97.93
C GLY A 158 8.15 -8.68 96.78
N GLU A 159 8.99 -9.68 97.03
CA GLU A 159 9.77 -10.35 96.00
C GLU A 159 8.94 -11.35 95.19
N ARG A 160 9.37 -11.57 93.95
CA ARG A 160 8.62 -12.36 92.97
C ARG A 160 9.48 -13.49 92.41
N ARG A 161 8.84 -14.63 92.15
CA ARG A 161 9.44 -15.75 91.42
C ARG A 161 8.77 -15.87 90.06
N PHE A 162 9.57 -15.91 89.00
CA PHE A 162 9.13 -16.07 87.60
C PHE A 162 8.15 -15.00 87.07
N LEU A 163 8.01 -13.85 87.75
CA LEU A 163 7.05 -12.80 87.37
C LEU A 163 7.72 -11.42 87.33
N GLY A 164 7.31 -10.59 86.36
CA GLY A 164 7.61 -9.15 86.35
C GLY A 164 8.76 -8.69 85.47
N LEU A 165 9.31 -9.55 84.59
CA LEU A 165 10.29 -9.15 83.58
C LEU A 165 9.60 -8.65 82.31
N ASP A 166 10.22 -7.65 81.67
CA ASP A 166 9.85 -7.16 80.34
C ASP A 166 10.58 -7.95 79.24
N GLN A 167 10.01 -8.02 78.04
CA GLN A 167 10.51 -8.84 76.93
C GLN A 167 11.34 -8.02 75.92
N GLY A 168 11.48 -6.71 76.11
CA GLY A 168 12.31 -5.84 75.28
C GLY A 168 13.78 -6.19 75.39
N CYS A 169 14.48 -6.25 74.26
CA CYS A 169 15.91 -6.57 74.23
C CYS A 169 16.74 -5.56 75.04
N ASP A 170 16.34 -4.28 75.03
CA ASP A 170 16.97 -3.15 75.70
C ASP A 170 16.86 -3.18 77.24
N THR A 171 15.98 -4.02 77.77
CA THR A 171 15.85 -4.22 79.23
C THR A 171 17.04 -4.96 79.82
N CYS A 172 17.76 -5.71 78.98
CA CYS A 172 18.92 -6.53 79.35
C CYS A 172 20.18 -6.18 78.54
N HIS A 173 20.03 -5.69 77.31
CA HIS A 173 21.12 -5.30 76.43
C HIS A 173 21.22 -3.78 76.28
N GLU A 174 22.44 -3.25 76.27
CA GLU A 174 22.66 -1.84 75.97
C GLU A 174 22.41 -1.57 74.47
N ASP A 175 21.62 -0.54 74.15
CA ASP A 175 21.36 -0.14 72.77
C ASP A 175 22.53 0.69 72.20
N PRO A 176 23.36 0.14 71.29
CA PRO A 176 24.46 0.88 70.68
C PRO A 176 23.99 1.97 69.71
N HIS A 177 22.70 1.98 69.36
CA HIS A 177 22.11 2.98 68.46
C HIS A 177 21.63 4.24 69.20
N GLU A 178 21.67 4.25 70.53
CA GLU A 178 21.28 5.39 71.37
C GLU A 178 19.83 5.85 71.11
N GLY A 179 18.91 4.89 70.87
CA GLY A 179 17.50 5.16 70.62
C GLY A 179 17.20 5.76 69.24
N ARG A 180 18.18 5.81 68.33
CA ARG A 180 18.00 6.40 66.98
C ARG A 180 17.31 5.47 65.98
N MET A 181 17.12 4.20 66.32
CA MET A 181 16.44 3.24 65.45
C MET A 181 14.92 3.27 65.71
N ALA A 182 14.14 3.49 64.66
CA ALA A 182 12.68 3.44 64.70
C ALA A 182 12.11 2.01 64.51
N ILE A 183 12.97 1.02 64.34
CA ILE A 183 12.63 -0.39 64.10
C ILE A 183 13.09 -1.28 65.25
N ALA A 184 12.39 -2.39 65.47
CA ALA A 184 12.74 -3.34 66.52
C ALA A 184 14.08 -4.04 66.22
N CYS A 185 14.91 -4.26 67.24
CA CYS A 185 16.23 -4.91 67.13
C CYS A 185 16.18 -6.21 66.33
N ALA A 186 15.14 -7.03 66.55
CA ALA A 186 14.95 -8.33 65.90
C ALA A 186 14.73 -8.26 64.38
N GLN A 187 14.52 -7.08 63.80
CA GLN A 187 14.46 -6.93 62.34
C GLN A 187 15.85 -7.00 61.68
N CYS A 188 16.90 -6.74 62.45
CA CYS A 188 18.29 -6.77 61.99
C CYS A 188 19.16 -7.75 62.78
N HIS A 189 18.99 -7.85 64.09
CA HIS A 189 19.78 -8.73 64.93
C HIS A 189 19.03 -10.04 65.22
N SER A 190 19.76 -11.15 65.23
CA SER A 190 19.19 -12.44 65.60
C SER A 190 19.57 -12.83 67.02
N GLN A 191 18.75 -13.66 67.68
CA GLN A 191 19.06 -14.24 68.99
C GLN A 191 20.18 -15.30 68.93
N ARG A 192 20.58 -15.73 67.73
CA ARG A 192 21.64 -16.75 67.49
C ARG A 192 23.01 -16.12 67.30
N SER A 193 23.07 -15.03 66.53
CA SER A 193 24.26 -14.23 66.27
C SER A 193 23.88 -12.76 66.19
N TRP A 194 24.51 -11.94 67.04
CA TRP A 194 24.28 -10.49 67.07
C TRP A 194 25.03 -9.75 65.96
N GLU A 195 26.16 -10.31 65.54
CA GLU A 195 27.06 -9.74 64.53
C GLU A 195 26.57 -10.01 63.11
N GLU A 196 25.85 -11.11 62.90
CA GLU A 196 25.21 -11.42 61.62
C GLU A 196 23.89 -10.67 61.51
N LEU A 197 23.92 -9.60 60.71
CA LEU A 197 22.74 -8.80 60.44
C LEU A 197 21.83 -9.51 59.43
N GLY A 198 20.60 -9.79 59.85
CA GLY A 198 19.52 -10.15 58.95
C GLY A 198 18.91 -8.92 58.29
N SER A 199 18.30 -9.13 57.13
CA SER A 199 17.38 -8.16 56.56
C SER A 199 16.12 -8.90 56.14
N SER A 200 14.96 -8.38 56.51
CA SER A 200 13.66 -8.94 56.13
C SER A 200 12.99 -8.05 55.09
N GLY A 201 12.30 -8.66 54.12
CA GLY A 201 11.55 -7.96 53.08
C GLY A 201 12.33 -7.67 51.80
N HIS A 202 13.66 -7.83 51.80
CA HIS A 202 14.49 -7.64 50.60
C HIS A 202 14.19 -8.70 49.53
N GLU A 203 13.92 -9.94 49.94
CA GLU A 203 13.57 -11.07 49.06
C GLU A 203 12.37 -10.79 48.14
N ARG A 204 11.49 -9.86 48.52
CA ARG A 204 10.29 -9.51 47.73
C ARG A 204 10.56 -8.45 46.66
N PHE A 205 11.57 -7.60 46.85
CA PHE A 205 11.76 -6.39 46.04
C PHE A 205 13.15 -6.28 45.41
N LEU A 206 14.19 -6.61 46.17
CA LEU A 206 15.59 -6.62 45.73
C LEU A 206 16.31 -7.74 46.48
N SER A 207 16.43 -8.91 45.85
CA SER A 207 17.08 -10.07 46.48
C SER A 207 18.56 -9.74 46.75
N LEU A 208 18.99 -9.88 47.99
CA LEU A 208 20.40 -9.73 48.40
C LEU A 208 21.14 -11.06 48.20
N ALA A 209 21.08 -11.59 46.98
CA ALA A 209 21.70 -12.84 46.58
C ALA A 209 22.65 -12.63 45.39
N GLY A 210 23.53 -13.59 45.12
CA GLY A 210 24.54 -13.47 44.06
C GLY A 210 25.41 -12.23 44.28
N GLY A 211 25.54 -11.38 43.26
CA GLY A 211 26.35 -10.16 43.33
C GLY A 211 25.86 -9.10 44.33
N HIS A 212 24.66 -9.23 44.90
CA HIS A 212 24.15 -8.35 45.95
C HIS A 212 24.34 -8.92 47.37
N ALA A 213 24.84 -10.15 47.51
CA ALA A 213 24.99 -10.82 48.81
C ALA A 213 26.02 -10.13 49.73
N ASP A 214 27.08 -9.58 49.15
CA ASP A 214 28.17 -8.95 49.91
C ASP A 214 28.05 -7.42 50.03
N ILE A 215 26.95 -6.82 49.54
CA ILE A 215 26.75 -5.37 49.60
C ILE A 215 26.35 -4.98 51.03
N GLY A 216 27.06 -3.99 51.59
CA GLY A 216 26.75 -3.49 52.92
C GLY A 216 25.45 -2.69 52.92
N CYS A 217 24.66 -2.78 54.00
CA CYS A 217 23.39 -2.08 54.11
C CYS A 217 23.51 -0.58 53.81
N ARG A 218 24.62 0.05 54.21
CA ARG A 218 24.89 1.50 54.03
C ARG A 218 25.16 1.91 52.59
N ASP A 219 25.51 0.98 51.71
CA ASP A 219 25.69 1.26 50.28
C ASP A 219 24.34 1.60 49.62
N CYS A 220 23.24 1.04 50.15
CA CYS A 220 21.87 1.34 49.72
C CYS A 220 21.15 2.32 50.66
N HIS A 221 21.39 2.20 51.96
CA HIS A 221 20.77 2.95 53.06
C HIS A 221 21.73 3.99 53.65
N ALA A 222 22.24 4.83 52.77
CA ALA A 222 23.17 5.90 53.14
C ALA A 222 22.59 6.79 54.25
N LYS A 223 23.48 7.21 55.15
CA LYS A 223 23.15 8.15 56.23
C LYS A 223 22.59 9.46 55.65
N ASP A 224 21.63 10.05 56.33
CA ASP A 224 21.00 11.33 55.95
C ASP A 224 20.28 11.30 54.59
N SER A 225 20.04 10.11 54.02
CA SER A 225 19.17 9.94 52.87
C SER A 225 17.72 9.69 53.30
N PRO A 226 16.73 9.97 52.44
CA PRO A 226 15.34 9.62 52.72
C PRO A 226 15.13 8.11 53.02
N ARG A 227 16.09 7.25 52.66
CA ARG A 227 16.07 5.80 52.88
C ARG A 227 17.11 5.34 53.90
N SER A 228 17.56 6.20 54.82
CA SER A 228 18.50 5.78 55.86
C SER A 228 17.84 4.80 56.85
N LEU A 229 18.64 3.95 57.47
CA LEU A 229 18.16 2.92 58.43
C LEU A 229 17.42 3.55 59.62
N GLU A 230 17.81 4.77 60.00
CA GLU A 230 17.21 5.56 61.09
C GLU A 230 15.77 6.03 60.79
N VAL A 231 15.39 6.12 59.51
CA VAL A 231 14.09 6.65 59.05
C VAL A 231 13.17 5.54 58.54
N LEU A 232 13.74 4.39 58.16
CA LEU A 232 13.00 3.19 57.78
C LEU A 232 12.31 2.62 59.01
N GLY A 233 10.98 2.48 58.95
CA GLY A 233 10.14 2.07 60.10
C GLY A 233 8.87 2.92 60.22
N VAL A 234 8.87 4.14 59.68
CA VAL A 234 7.71 5.05 59.66
C VAL A 234 7.16 5.13 58.24
N GLY A 235 6.45 4.09 57.78
CA GLY A 235 5.62 4.11 56.57
C GLY A 235 6.14 4.99 55.43
N SER A 236 7.38 4.78 54.98
CA SER A 236 8.00 5.68 54.01
C SER A 236 7.31 5.52 52.66
N ASP A 237 6.62 6.55 52.18
CA ASP A 237 5.99 6.65 50.85
C ASP A 237 7.01 6.71 49.69
N LEU A 238 8.25 6.32 49.93
CA LEU A 238 9.28 6.38 48.91
C LEU A 238 9.03 5.30 47.84
N PRO A 239 9.06 5.68 46.56
CA PRO A 239 8.91 4.71 45.48
C PRO A 239 10.00 3.64 45.59
N ARG A 240 9.63 2.39 45.28
CA ARG A 240 10.55 1.26 45.36
C ARG A 240 11.70 1.45 44.38
N ARG A 241 12.92 1.09 44.78
CA ARG A 241 14.04 1.03 43.83
C ARG A 241 13.82 -0.14 42.89
N GLU A 242 14.14 0.10 41.64
CA GLU A 242 14.09 -0.86 40.54
C GLU A 242 15.51 -1.17 40.06
N CYS A 243 15.72 -2.25 39.31
CA CYS A 243 17.06 -2.64 38.83
C CYS A 243 17.77 -1.48 38.10
N THR A 244 17.03 -0.74 37.26
CA THR A 244 17.54 0.42 36.50
C THR A 244 17.79 1.66 37.36
N SER A 245 17.43 1.65 38.65
CA SER A 245 17.78 2.73 39.58
C SER A 245 19.27 2.70 39.95
N CYS A 246 19.94 1.58 39.71
CA CYS A 246 21.35 1.39 40.05
C CYS A 246 22.18 0.84 38.88
N HIS A 247 21.58 0.05 37.99
CA HIS A 247 22.29 -0.60 36.88
C HIS A 247 21.94 0.04 35.53
N GLU A 248 22.96 0.37 34.74
CA GLU A 248 22.78 0.73 33.34
C GLU A 248 22.47 -0.53 32.52
N SER A 249 21.48 -0.44 31.63
CA SER A 249 21.11 -1.55 30.76
C SER A 249 21.89 -1.51 29.45
N PRO A 250 22.52 -2.62 29.01
CA PRO A 250 23.12 -2.71 27.68
C PRO A 250 22.05 -2.78 26.58
N HIS A 251 20.78 -3.00 26.93
CA HIS A 251 19.68 -3.07 25.98
C HIS A 251 19.13 -1.69 25.63
N ARG A 252 18.70 -1.51 24.38
CA ARG A 252 18.04 -0.27 23.93
C ARG A 252 16.75 -0.03 24.75
N PRO A 253 16.42 1.22 25.13
CA PRO A 253 15.24 1.52 25.93
C PRO A 253 13.93 0.95 25.39
N ALA A 254 13.72 1.04 24.07
CA ALA A 254 12.51 0.53 23.42
C ALA A 254 12.35 -1.00 23.53
N PHE A 255 13.45 -1.76 23.61
CA PHE A 255 13.39 -3.20 23.84
C PHE A 255 12.86 -3.49 25.25
N VAL A 256 13.44 -2.83 26.26
CA VAL A 256 13.05 -3.02 27.66
C VAL A 256 11.58 -2.64 27.87
N ASP A 257 11.10 -1.56 27.25
CA ASP A 257 9.69 -1.14 27.35
C ASP A 257 8.72 -2.16 26.72
N ARG A 258 9.09 -2.75 25.57
CA ARG A 258 8.28 -3.79 24.93
C ARG A 258 8.28 -5.07 25.75
N VAL A 259 9.42 -5.51 26.27
CA VAL A 259 9.49 -6.67 27.18
C VAL A 259 8.63 -6.44 28.41
N ALA A 260 8.74 -5.27 29.06
CA ALA A 260 7.93 -4.90 30.23
C ALA A 260 6.42 -5.00 29.94
N THR A 261 6.01 -4.58 28.75
CA THR A 261 4.62 -4.70 28.28
C THR A 261 4.22 -6.16 28.11
N ILE A 262 5.05 -6.98 27.44
CA ILE A 262 4.79 -8.41 27.20
C ILE A 262 4.64 -9.18 28.52
N VAL A 263 5.52 -8.94 29.50
CA VAL A 263 5.49 -9.67 30.78
C VAL A 263 4.58 -9.03 31.83
N GLY A 264 3.96 -7.89 31.53
CA GLY A 264 3.08 -7.17 32.46
C GLY A 264 3.79 -6.70 33.73
N LYS A 265 5.05 -6.26 33.62
CA LYS A 265 5.87 -5.78 34.74
C LYS A 265 6.32 -4.34 34.50
N SER A 266 6.77 -3.65 35.55
CA SER A 266 7.44 -2.37 35.37
C SER A 266 8.77 -2.54 34.64
N ARG A 267 9.28 -1.45 34.05
CA ARG A 267 10.51 -1.45 33.26
C ARG A 267 11.69 -2.09 34.01
N GLY A 268 11.87 -1.77 35.28
CA GLY A 268 12.96 -2.35 36.06
C GLY A 268 12.74 -3.79 36.52
N LEU A 269 11.49 -4.26 36.62
CA LEU A 269 11.19 -5.65 36.96
C LEU A 269 11.17 -6.57 35.73
N ALA A 270 11.07 -6.01 34.52
CA ALA A 270 11.06 -6.77 33.27
C ALA A 270 12.37 -7.54 33.02
N CYS A 271 13.49 -7.09 33.59
CA CYS A 271 14.78 -7.78 33.48
C CYS A 271 14.71 -9.23 34.00
N ARG A 272 13.84 -9.49 35.00
CA ARG A 272 13.64 -10.81 35.62
C ARG A 272 12.96 -11.83 34.69
N ALA A 273 12.44 -11.37 33.54
CA ALA A 273 11.94 -12.27 32.52
C ALA A 273 13.05 -13.14 31.91
N CYS A 274 14.29 -12.64 31.92
CA CYS A 274 15.43 -13.29 31.28
C CYS A 274 16.63 -13.47 32.22
N HIS A 275 16.82 -12.57 33.19
CA HIS A 275 17.95 -12.62 34.13
C HIS A 275 17.48 -13.02 35.52
N ALA A 276 18.02 -14.12 36.06
CA ALA A 276 17.74 -14.50 37.44
C ALA A 276 18.47 -13.57 38.42
N ASP A 277 17.81 -13.25 39.54
CA ASP A 277 18.31 -12.31 40.55
C ASP A 277 19.63 -12.78 41.20
N GLN A 278 19.90 -14.08 41.16
CA GLN A 278 21.10 -14.72 41.71
C GLN A 278 22.32 -14.72 40.77
N HIS A 279 22.21 -14.22 39.54
CA HIS A 279 23.34 -14.23 38.61
C HIS A 279 24.36 -13.16 38.99
N GLU A 280 25.57 -13.59 39.39
CA GLU A 280 26.67 -12.68 39.79
C GLU A 280 27.05 -11.64 38.73
N SER A 281 26.86 -11.96 37.45
CA SER A 281 27.28 -11.09 36.34
C SER A 281 26.20 -10.79 35.31
N PHE A 282 24.97 -11.29 35.50
CA PHE A 282 23.91 -11.27 34.47
C PHE A 282 24.30 -11.98 33.14
N ARG A 283 25.46 -12.65 33.06
CA ARG A 283 26.06 -13.27 31.84
C ARG A 283 25.86 -14.79 31.73
N ALA A 284 24.89 -15.40 32.41
CA ALA A 284 24.72 -16.85 32.37
C ALA A 284 24.20 -17.36 31.01
N GLU A 285 24.72 -18.53 30.60
CA GLU A 285 24.71 -19.14 29.26
C GLU A 285 23.38 -19.75 28.79
N SER A 286 22.24 -19.45 29.43
CA SER A 286 20.96 -20.13 29.13
C SER A 286 19.75 -19.22 29.26
N ILE A 287 19.80 -18.05 28.63
CA ILE A 287 18.60 -17.22 28.45
C ILE A 287 17.82 -17.77 27.25
N GLU A 288 16.76 -18.53 27.52
CA GLU A 288 15.81 -18.93 26.48
C GLU A 288 14.91 -17.75 26.13
N VAL A 289 15.02 -17.26 24.89
CA VAL A 289 14.18 -16.17 24.38
C VAL A 289 13.05 -16.78 23.56
N THR A 290 11.80 -16.54 23.96
CA THR A 290 10.64 -16.97 23.16
C THR A 290 10.51 -16.12 21.89
N PRO A 291 9.83 -16.60 20.83
CA PRO A 291 9.57 -15.80 19.65
C PRO A 291 8.88 -14.46 19.94
N GLU A 292 7.96 -14.40 20.91
CA GLU A 292 7.32 -13.13 21.30
C GLU A 292 8.32 -12.15 21.95
N LEU A 293 9.23 -12.65 22.79
CA LEU A 293 10.28 -11.84 23.39
C LEU A 293 11.33 -11.42 22.36
N HIS A 294 11.66 -12.29 21.41
CA HIS A 294 12.55 -11.93 20.31
C HIS A 294 11.92 -10.84 19.43
N ALA A 295 10.62 -10.93 19.14
CA ALA A 295 9.88 -9.89 18.41
C ALA A 295 9.94 -8.52 19.10
N ALA A 296 10.11 -8.49 20.44
CA ALA A 296 10.33 -7.24 21.18
C ALA A 296 11.64 -6.54 20.78
N SER A 297 12.60 -7.20 20.12
CA SER A 297 13.78 -6.55 19.53
C SER A 297 13.45 -5.67 18.32
N GLY A 298 12.28 -5.91 17.70
CA GLY A 298 11.90 -5.34 16.40
C GLY A 298 12.02 -6.37 15.26
N PHE A 299 12.56 -7.56 15.52
CA PHE A 299 12.65 -8.67 14.57
C PHE A 299 11.78 -9.85 15.04
N GLY A 300 10.60 -10.02 14.45
CA GLY A 300 9.76 -11.18 14.72
C GLY A 300 10.27 -12.42 14.00
N LEU A 301 10.51 -13.51 14.73
CA LEU A 301 10.87 -14.80 14.14
C LEU A 301 9.61 -15.45 13.56
N ALA A 302 9.36 -15.23 12.27
CA ALA A 302 8.34 -15.93 11.50
C ALA A 302 9.01 -16.92 10.53
N MET A 303 8.26 -17.90 10.04
CA MET A 303 8.75 -18.85 9.04
C MET A 303 9.36 -18.11 7.83
N PRO A 304 10.54 -18.51 7.32
CA PRO A 304 11.39 -19.63 7.76
C PRO A 304 12.42 -19.29 8.85
N HIS A 305 12.55 -18.03 9.28
CA HIS A 305 13.54 -17.58 10.27
C HIS A 305 13.31 -18.18 11.67
N ASP A 306 12.10 -18.64 11.97
CA ASP A 306 11.77 -19.37 13.19
C ASP A 306 12.44 -20.74 13.31
N GLN A 307 12.99 -21.27 12.21
CA GLN A 307 13.70 -22.56 12.13
C GLN A 307 15.22 -22.42 12.09
N VAL A 308 15.74 -21.19 11.99
CA VAL A 308 17.18 -20.92 11.95
C VAL A 308 17.75 -21.00 13.36
N ALA A 309 18.93 -21.62 13.53
CA ALA A 309 19.55 -21.69 14.84
C ALA A 309 19.98 -20.30 15.30
N CYS A 310 19.77 -19.95 16.57
CA CYS A 310 20.07 -18.62 17.08
C CYS A 310 21.55 -18.22 16.84
N ALA A 311 22.46 -19.20 16.88
CA ALA A 311 23.90 -19.01 16.66
C ALA A 311 24.25 -18.60 15.22
N ASP A 312 23.39 -18.89 14.24
CA ASP A 312 23.60 -18.47 12.85
C ASP A 312 23.37 -16.96 12.68
N CYS A 313 22.69 -16.32 13.63
CA CYS A 313 22.47 -14.87 13.67
C CYS A 313 23.26 -14.16 14.79
N HIS A 314 23.49 -14.87 15.90
CA HIS A 314 24.12 -14.37 17.13
C HIS A 314 25.40 -15.15 17.42
N GLU A 315 26.51 -14.69 16.84
CA GLU A 315 27.81 -15.32 17.05
C GLU A 315 28.32 -15.04 18.48
N PRO A 316 28.70 -16.07 19.26
CA PRO A 316 29.04 -15.91 20.68
C PRO A 316 30.50 -15.47 20.86
N HIS A 317 30.85 -14.27 20.36
CA HIS A 317 32.19 -13.72 20.54
C HIS A 317 32.15 -12.20 20.77
N GLY A 318 33.00 -11.72 21.66
CA GLY A 318 33.13 -10.29 21.95
C GLY A 318 32.17 -9.77 23.04
N THR A 319 31.76 -8.51 22.89
CA THR A 319 30.84 -7.81 23.79
C THR A 319 29.39 -8.15 23.47
N PHE A 320 28.44 -7.79 24.35
CA PHE A 320 27.01 -7.94 24.07
C PHE A 320 26.60 -7.28 22.74
N ALA A 321 27.18 -6.12 22.41
CA ALA A 321 26.89 -5.44 21.15
C ALA A 321 27.42 -6.21 19.93
N ASP A 322 28.51 -6.97 20.08
CA ASP A 322 29.09 -7.78 19.01
C ASP A 322 28.21 -9.02 18.73
N CYS A 323 27.78 -9.72 19.79
CA CYS A 323 26.86 -10.86 19.65
C CYS A 323 25.45 -10.43 19.19
N TYR A 324 25.02 -9.22 19.56
CA TYR A 324 23.66 -8.70 19.34
C TYR A 324 23.69 -7.27 18.74
N PRO A 325 24.09 -7.10 17.47
CA PRO A 325 24.26 -5.79 16.84
C PRO A 325 22.95 -5.00 16.65
N GLY A 326 21.80 -5.64 16.89
CA GLY A 326 20.49 -5.02 16.83
C GLY A 326 20.09 -4.64 15.41
N ARG A 327 19.82 -5.68 14.61
CA ARG A 327 19.44 -5.64 13.19
C ARG A 327 18.01 -5.09 12.98
N VAL A 328 17.74 -4.56 11.80
CA VAL A 328 16.42 -4.08 11.39
C VAL A 328 15.73 -5.17 10.57
N ALA A 329 14.46 -5.47 10.85
CA ALA A 329 13.76 -6.62 10.26
C ALA A 329 13.66 -6.63 8.73
N ASP A 330 13.57 -5.44 8.12
CA ASP A 330 13.40 -5.33 6.67
C ASP A 330 14.71 -4.94 5.95
N ASP A 331 15.85 -4.97 6.65
CA ASP A 331 17.18 -4.84 6.06
C ASP A 331 17.76 -6.23 5.72
N CYS A 332 17.14 -6.90 4.75
CA CYS A 332 17.48 -8.27 4.36
C CYS A 332 18.96 -8.43 3.97
N ALA A 333 19.54 -7.42 3.32
CA ALA A 333 20.91 -7.41 2.82
C ALA A 333 21.96 -7.37 3.95
N SER A 334 21.56 -7.06 5.19
CA SER A 334 22.46 -7.14 6.35
C SER A 334 22.82 -8.57 6.75
N CYS A 335 22.09 -9.56 6.24
CA CYS A 335 22.26 -10.99 6.54
C CYS A 335 22.32 -11.86 5.29
N HIS A 336 21.53 -11.54 4.26
CA HIS A 336 21.49 -12.28 3.01
C HIS A 336 22.29 -11.56 1.92
N ASP A 337 23.03 -12.34 1.12
CA ASP A 337 23.65 -11.84 -0.09
C ASP A 337 22.57 -11.41 -1.08
N ASP A 338 22.72 -10.22 -1.69
CA ASP A 338 21.84 -9.77 -2.76
C ASP A 338 22.19 -10.49 -4.08
N PRO A 339 21.35 -11.43 -4.56
CA PRO A 339 21.61 -12.13 -5.81
C PRO A 339 21.57 -11.18 -7.02
N HIS A 340 20.92 -10.02 -6.89
CA HIS A 340 20.83 -9.04 -7.96
C HIS A 340 22.05 -8.10 -8.02
N ARG A 341 22.95 -8.14 -7.02
CA ARG A 341 24.15 -7.30 -6.92
C ARG A 341 23.87 -5.80 -7.14
N GLY A 342 22.80 -5.29 -6.54
CA GLY A 342 22.46 -3.87 -6.53
C GLY A 342 21.78 -3.36 -7.80
N GLN A 343 21.36 -4.23 -8.72
CA GLN A 343 20.67 -3.82 -9.96
C GLN A 343 19.40 -2.99 -9.72
N PHE A 344 18.76 -3.16 -8.56
CA PHE A 344 17.55 -2.43 -8.19
C PHE A 344 17.80 -1.29 -7.19
N ALA A 345 19.05 -0.90 -6.95
CA ALA A 345 19.38 0.21 -6.04
C ALA A 345 19.05 1.61 -6.62
N SER A 346 18.69 1.69 -7.91
CA SER A 346 18.32 2.92 -8.60
C SER A 346 17.14 2.70 -9.55
N GLY A 347 16.47 3.79 -9.96
CA GLY A 347 15.35 3.73 -10.89
C GLY A 347 13.99 3.47 -10.21
N PRO A 348 12.98 2.99 -10.95
CA PRO A 348 11.57 2.96 -10.50
C PRO A 348 11.28 1.99 -9.33
N PHE A 349 12.25 1.16 -8.96
CA PHE A 349 12.15 0.16 -7.90
C PHE A 349 13.14 0.38 -6.73
N ALA A 350 13.87 1.51 -6.72
CA ALA A 350 14.87 1.77 -5.67
C ALA A 350 14.29 1.76 -4.24
N GLU A 351 13.03 2.17 -4.09
CA GLU A 351 12.40 2.33 -2.78
C GLU A 351 11.54 1.12 -2.34
N VAL A 352 11.30 0.14 -3.21
CA VAL A 352 10.39 -0.98 -2.87
C VAL A 352 11.06 -2.08 -2.03
N GLY A 353 12.40 -2.10 -1.99
CA GLY A 353 13.18 -3.11 -1.28
C GLY A 353 12.93 -4.54 -1.78
N CYS A 354 13.49 -5.52 -1.06
CA CYS A 354 13.39 -6.94 -1.44
C CYS A 354 11.93 -7.42 -1.47
N VAL A 355 11.16 -7.04 -0.45
CA VAL A 355 9.76 -7.48 -0.25
C VAL A 355 8.77 -6.82 -1.21
N GLY A 356 9.21 -5.85 -2.01
CA GLY A 356 8.41 -5.34 -3.12
C GLY A 356 8.25 -6.36 -4.25
N CYS A 357 9.19 -7.30 -4.36
CA CYS A 357 9.19 -8.33 -5.41
C CYS A 357 9.27 -9.75 -4.86
N HIS A 358 9.74 -9.96 -3.63
CA HIS A 358 9.89 -11.28 -3.00
C HIS A 358 8.96 -11.43 -1.81
N ASP A 359 8.47 -12.64 -1.56
CA ASP A 359 7.67 -12.92 -0.37
C ASP A 359 8.57 -13.30 0.82
N ARG A 360 8.17 -12.89 2.04
CA ARG A 360 8.95 -13.08 3.28
C ARG A 360 9.09 -14.55 3.67
N GLU A 361 8.09 -15.37 3.35
CA GLU A 361 8.07 -16.81 3.65
C GLU A 361 8.71 -17.60 2.51
N ARG A 362 8.59 -17.11 1.26
CA ARG A 362 9.10 -17.79 0.07
C ARG A 362 9.59 -16.81 -1.01
N PHE A 363 10.91 -16.66 -1.12
CA PHE A 363 11.53 -15.75 -2.09
C PHE A 363 11.37 -16.15 -3.57
N GLU A 364 11.17 -17.44 -3.86
CA GLU A 364 10.96 -17.94 -5.22
C GLU A 364 9.64 -18.74 -5.35
N PRO A 365 8.82 -18.48 -6.38
CA PRO A 365 9.06 -17.53 -7.47
C PRO A 365 8.89 -16.09 -6.99
N HIS A 366 9.56 -15.16 -7.68
CA HIS A 366 9.35 -13.74 -7.44
C HIS A 366 7.91 -13.32 -7.78
N GLY A 367 7.40 -12.29 -7.10
CA GLY A 367 6.14 -11.61 -7.38
C GLY A 367 6.20 -10.54 -8.46
N PHE A 368 7.33 -10.39 -9.18
CA PHE A 368 7.44 -9.44 -10.29
C PHE A 368 6.46 -9.81 -11.43
N THR A 369 5.59 -8.87 -11.81
CA THR A 369 4.50 -9.08 -12.78
C THR A 369 4.65 -8.19 -14.02
N LEU A 370 3.82 -8.41 -15.05
CA LEU A 370 3.74 -7.52 -16.21
C LEU A 370 3.36 -6.07 -15.84
N GLU A 371 2.58 -5.88 -14.77
CA GLU A 371 2.25 -4.54 -14.26
C GLU A 371 3.48 -3.85 -13.66
N HIS A 372 4.33 -4.62 -12.96
CA HIS A 372 5.63 -4.11 -12.54
C HIS A 372 6.50 -3.76 -13.76
N HIS A 373 6.63 -4.67 -14.73
CA HIS A 373 7.41 -4.40 -15.95
C HIS A 373 6.92 -3.16 -16.70
N ALA A 374 5.61 -2.89 -16.73
CA ALA A 374 5.04 -1.71 -17.38
C ALA A 374 5.43 -0.36 -16.74
N ARG A 375 6.11 -0.37 -15.59
CA ARG A 375 6.71 0.82 -14.96
C ARG A 375 8.13 1.13 -15.48
N THR A 376 8.68 0.24 -16.30
CA THR A 376 9.95 0.46 -17.01
C THR A 376 9.69 1.15 -18.36
N SER A 377 10.73 1.44 -19.12
CA SER A 377 10.61 2.12 -20.41
C SER A 377 9.99 1.25 -21.50
N LEU A 378 10.11 -0.08 -21.42
CA LEU A 378 9.50 -1.02 -22.35
C LEU A 378 8.26 -1.69 -21.73
N ARG A 379 7.08 -1.42 -22.29
CA ARG A 379 5.86 -2.12 -21.90
C ARG A 379 5.71 -3.40 -22.71
N LEU A 380 5.78 -4.56 -22.04
CA LEU A 380 5.56 -5.85 -22.70
C LEU A 380 4.08 -6.02 -23.06
N THR A 381 3.80 -6.16 -24.35
CA THR A 381 2.46 -6.39 -24.91
C THR A 381 2.55 -7.38 -26.06
N GLY A 382 1.42 -7.96 -26.48
CA GLY A 382 1.42 -8.95 -27.55
C GLY A 382 2.31 -10.15 -27.20
N ARG A 383 3.10 -10.62 -28.16
CA ARG A 383 4.00 -11.77 -27.97
C ARG A 383 5.11 -11.51 -26.96
N HIS A 384 5.56 -10.26 -26.78
CA HIS A 384 6.55 -9.92 -25.76
C HIS A 384 6.05 -10.14 -24.32
N ALA A 385 4.73 -10.18 -24.10
CA ALA A 385 4.16 -10.48 -22.79
C ALA A 385 4.15 -11.99 -22.46
N GLU A 386 4.44 -12.85 -23.45
CA GLU A 386 4.38 -14.31 -23.34
C GLU A 386 5.78 -14.97 -23.31
N ILE A 387 6.85 -14.23 -23.57
CA ILE A 387 8.22 -14.76 -23.58
C ILE A 387 8.82 -14.79 -22.17
N GLU A 388 9.73 -15.73 -21.95
CA GLU A 388 10.48 -15.83 -20.69
C GLU A 388 11.43 -14.62 -20.54
N CYS A 389 11.57 -14.11 -19.31
CA CYS A 389 12.43 -12.96 -19.01
C CYS A 389 13.87 -13.17 -19.51
N SER A 390 14.34 -14.42 -19.53
CA SER A 390 15.68 -14.82 -19.95
C SER A 390 15.99 -14.59 -21.42
N GLU A 391 14.97 -14.50 -22.27
CA GLU A 391 15.13 -14.24 -23.70
C GLU A 391 15.59 -12.80 -23.97
N CYS A 392 15.23 -11.85 -23.10
CA CYS A 392 15.67 -10.46 -23.19
C CYS A 392 16.81 -10.14 -22.21
N HIS A 393 16.68 -10.60 -20.96
CA HIS A 393 17.65 -10.34 -19.91
C HIS A 393 18.68 -11.45 -19.88
N ALA A 394 19.80 -11.29 -20.58
CA ALA A 394 20.83 -12.32 -20.64
C ALA A 394 21.67 -12.42 -19.35
N GLU A 395 22.22 -13.61 -19.13
CA GLU A 395 23.38 -13.78 -18.23
C GLU A 395 24.63 -13.35 -19.00
N PRO A 396 25.32 -12.27 -18.58
CA PRO A 396 26.44 -11.73 -19.33
C PRO A 396 27.64 -12.70 -19.35
N VAL A 397 27.82 -13.46 -18.28
CA VAL A 397 28.83 -14.51 -18.11
C VAL A 397 28.22 -15.62 -17.25
N ALA A 398 28.54 -16.88 -17.55
CA ALA A 398 28.08 -18.02 -16.75
C ALA A 398 28.52 -17.87 -15.28
N GLY A 399 27.56 -17.84 -14.35
CA GLY A 399 27.79 -17.63 -12.92
C GLY A 399 27.72 -16.17 -12.45
N GLU A 400 27.52 -15.21 -13.35
CA GLU A 400 27.12 -13.84 -12.99
C GLU A 400 25.59 -13.71 -12.94
N PRO A 401 25.05 -12.83 -12.09
CA PRO A 401 23.61 -12.63 -12.03
C PRO A 401 23.10 -12.03 -13.35
N ARG A 402 21.93 -12.51 -13.75
CA ARG A 402 21.20 -12.04 -14.91
C ARG A 402 20.98 -10.52 -14.83
N ARG A 403 21.21 -9.81 -15.94
CA ARG A 403 21.06 -8.36 -16.00
C ARG A 403 19.64 -7.97 -16.37
N PHE A 404 18.86 -7.57 -15.37
CA PHE A 404 17.51 -7.02 -15.52
C PHE A 404 17.51 -5.49 -15.73
N HIS A 405 18.59 -4.82 -15.35
CA HIS A 405 18.76 -3.37 -15.55
C HIS A 405 19.72 -3.07 -16.71
N GLY A 406 19.37 -2.09 -17.54
CA GLY A 406 20.19 -1.63 -18.66
C GLY A 406 20.06 -2.45 -19.95
N THR A 407 18.99 -3.25 -20.08
CA THR A 407 18.61 -3.86 -21.37
C THR A 407 18.04 -2.77 -22.27
N ASP A 408 18.55 -2.68 -23.50
CA ASP A 408 18.07 -1.70 -24.48
C ASP A 408 16.59 -1.93 -24.83
N ASP A 409 15.87 -0.83 -25.06
CA ASP A 409 14.42 -0.81 -25.29
C ASP A 409 14.04 -0.38 -26.70
N GLN A 410 15.01 -0.15 -27.58
CA GLN A 410 14.76 0.17 -28.97
C GLN A 410 14.52 -1.10 -29.77
N CYS A 411 13.53 -1.04 -30.68
CA CYS A 411 13.16 -2.18 -31.51
C CYS A 411 14.37 -2.80 -32.25
N VAL A 412 15.25 -1.95 -32.79
CA VAL A 412 16.40 -2.35 -33.64
C VAL A 412 17.56 -2.99 -32.89
N ASP A 413 17.62 -2.82 -31.57
CA ASP A 413 18.67 -3.45 -30.75
C ASP A 413 18.40 -4.94 -30.53
N CYS A 414 17.14 -5.36 -30.72
CA CYS A 414 16.69 -6.75 -30.59
C CYS A 414 16.20 -7.36 -31.91
N HIS A 415 15.60 -6.57 -32.80
CA HIS A 415 15.01 -7.03 -34.06
C HIS A 415 15.78 -6.46 -35.24
N ASP A 416 16.08 -7.33 -36.22
CA ASP A 416 16.60 -6.88 -37.50
C ASP A 416 15.54 -6.03 -38.24
N ASP A 417 15.94 -4.89 -38.78
CA ASP A 417 15.05 -4.12 -39.66
C ASP A 417 14.77 -4.90 -40.95
N ALA A 418 13.55 -5.42 -41.06
CA ALA A 418 13.06 -6.13 -42.23
C ALA A 418 13.09 -5.26 -43.51
N HIS A 419 13.09 -3.94 -43.38
CA HIS A 419 13.16 -2.98 -44.48
C HIS A 419 14.59 -2.60 -44.86
N ARG A 420 15.59 -3.04 -44.08
CA ARG A 420 17.02 -2.86 -44.33
C ARG A 420 17.39 -1.39 -44.63
N GLY A 421 16.87 -0.47 -43.83
CA GLY A 421 17.14 0.96 -43.88
C GLY A 421 16.38 1.73 -44.96
N PHE A 422 15.35 1.15 -45.58
CA PHE A 422 14.55 1.85 -46.60
C PHE A 422 13.98 3.18 -46.10
N PHE A 423 13.42 3.18 -44.89
CA PHE A 423 12.80 4.35 -44.27
C PHE A 423 13.81 5.30 -43.59
N ASP A 424 15.10 4.96 -43.59
CA ASP A 424 16.18 5.82 -43.09
C ASP A 424 16.69 6.80 -44.16
N THR A 425 16.15 6.71 -45.38
CA THR A 425 16.56 7.57 -46.51
C THR A 425 15.74 8.86 -46.62
N VAL A 426 16.39 9.94 -47.09
CA VAL A 426 15.82 11.31 -47.22
C VAL A 426 14.59 11.39 -48.14
N ALA A 427 14.28 10.32 -48.90
CA ALA A 427 13.09 10.26 -49.77
C ALA A 427 11.77 10.10 -48.99
N ALA A 428 11.83 9.84 -47.68
CA ALA A 428 10.70 9.57 -46.80
C ALA A 428 10.42 10.69 -45.76
N THR A 429 10.90 11.92 -46.00
CA THR A 429 10.63 13.06 -45.11
C THR A 429 9.36 13.81 -45.54
N PRO A 430 8.24 13.75 -44.79
CA PRO A 430 7.19 14.72 -44.97
C PRO A 430 7.72 16.07 -44.51
N ALA A 431 7.73 17.06 -45.41
CA ALA A 431 7.96 18.45 -45.01
C ALA A 431 6.78 18.90 -44.14
N ALA A 432 6.91 18.81 -42.82
CA ALA A 432 5.99 19.48 -41.92
C ALA A 432 6.15 21.01 -42.10
N PRO A 433 5.06 21.77 -42.24
CA PRO A 433 5.14 23.23 -42.21
C PRO A 433 5.49 23.66 -40.78
N GLY A 434 6.78 23.87 -40.50
CA GLY A 434 7.22 24.28 -39.16
C GLY A 434 8.59 23.81 -38.67
N GLY A 435 9.33 22.97 -39.42
CA GLY A 435 10.78 22.88 -39.25
C GLY A 435 11.32 22.08 -38.06
N GLU A 436 10.62 21.03 -37.59
CA GLU A 436 11.28 19.96 -36.83
C GLU A 436 11.21 18.64 -37.61
N VAL A 437 12.39 18.13 -37.95
CA VAL A 437 12.57 16.82 -38.60
C VAL A 437 12.46 15.78 -37.50
N ALA A 438 11.38 14.99 -37.48
CA ALA A 438 11.32 13.80 -36.64
C ALA A 438 12.46 12.84 -37.05
N PRO A 439 13.19 12.23 -36.10
CA PRO A 439 14.21 11.25 -36.44
C PRO A 439 13.57 10.09 -37.22
N HIS A 440 14.26 9.65 -38.26
CA HIS A 440 13.84 8.58 -39.16
C HIS A 440 13.41 7.30 -38.41
N GLY A 441 12.55 6.47 -39.02
CA GLY A 441 12.53 5.04 -38.71
C GLY A 441 11.95 4.56 -37.37
N SER A 442 11.16 5.34 -36.64
CA SER A 442 10.41 4.80 -35.48
C SER A 442 9.42 3.73 -35.97
N CYS A 443 9.75 2.47 -35.68
CA CYS A 443 8.98 1.29 -36.07
C CYS A 443 7.52 1.41 -35.63
N GLU A 444 7.30 2.05 -34.48
CA GLU A 444 6.03 2.29 -33.81
C GLU A 444 5.05 3.16 -34.62
N HIS A 445 5.53 3.86 -35.65
CA HIS A 445 4.68 4.66 -36.51
C HIS A 445 3.79 3.81 -37.42
N CYS A 446 4.30 2.64 -37.80
CA CYS A 446 3.57 1.67 -38.57
C CYS A 446 3.27 0.49 -37.64
N HIS A 447 4.29 -0.18 -37.13
CA HIS A 447 4.12 -1.43 -36.40
C HIS A 447 3.69 -1.23 -34.95
N SER A 448 2.72 -2.01 -34.49
CA SER A 448 2.39 -2.10 -33.07
C SER A 448 3.00 -3.35 -32.44
N THR A 449 3.31 -3.27 -31.15
CA THR A 449 3.78 -4.42 -30.36
C THR A 449 2.74 -5.53 -30.17
N VAL A 450 1.47 -5.30 -30.52
CA VAL A 450 0.40 -6.30 -30.45
C VAL A 450 0.15 -6.98 -31.80
N ALA A 451 0.35 -6.25 -32.90
CA ALA A 451 0.05 -6.73 -34.25
C ALA A 451 1.11 -6.19 -35.24
N PHE A 452 2.36 -6.64 -35.07
CA PHE A 452 3.51 -6.10 -35.80
C PHE A 452 3.40 -6.33 -37.32
N ASP A 453 2.86 -7.49 -37.73
CA ASP A 453 2.71 -7.88 -39.14
C ASP A 453 1.34 -7.50 -39.76
N ASP A 454 0.42 -6.91 -38.97
CA ASP A 454 -0.96 -6.64 -39.40
C ASP A 454 -1.15 -5.22 -39.98
N GLU A 455 -0.07 -4.46 -40.13
CA GLU A 455 -0.09 -3.20 -40.87
C GLU A 455 -0.26 -3.48 -42.36
N THR A 456 -1.52 -3.68 -42.74
CA THR A 456 -1.89 -3.86 -44.14
C THR A 456 -1.48 -2.62 -44.93
N ALA A 457 -1.11 -2.79 -46.21
CA ALA A 457 -0.80 -1.71 -47.15
C ALA A 457 -1.85 -0.56 -47.23
N LYS A 458 -3.00 -0.70 -46.56
CA LYS A 458 -4.04 0.31 -46.39
C LYS A 458 -3.66 1.45 -45.44
N SER A 459 -2.72 1.25 -44.51
CA SER A 459 -2.24 2.32 -43.62
C SER A 459 -1.10 3.15 -44.25
N PHE A 460 -0.54 2.71 -45.37
CA PHE A 460 0.54 3.42 -46.06
C PHE A 460 0.03 4.67 -46.79
N ASP A 461 0.32 5.85 -46.22
CA ASP A 461 0.00 7.15 -46.82
C ASP A 461 1.07 7.56 -47.85
N HIS A 462 0.78 7.30 -49.12
CA HIS A 462 1.69 7.61 -50.23
C HIS A 462 2.04 9.09 -50.31
N GLY A 463 1.08 9.99 -50.03
CA GLY A 463 1.31 11.44 -50.09
C GLY A 463 2.26 11.90 -48.99
N ARG A 464 2.08 11.38 -47.78
CA ARG A 464 2.94 11.70 -46.64
C ARG A 464 4.37 11.17 -46.81
N TRP A 465 4.52 9.94 -47.31
CA TRP A 465 5.81 9.27 -47.36
C TRP A 465 6.60 9.50 -48.65
N THR A 466 5.95 9.87 -49.75
CA THR A 466 6.63 10.07 -51.05
C THR A 466 6.40 11.46 -51.66
N GLY A 467 5.47 12.25 -51.10
CA GLY A 467 5.01 13.51 -51.68
C GLY A 467 4.02 13.34 -52.85
N PHE A 468 3.81 12.11 -53.34
CA PHE A 468 2.87 11.84 -54.43
C PHE A 468 1.51 11.43 -53.85
N VAL A 469 0.56 12.37 -53.82
CA VAL A 469 -0.79 12.12 -53.28
C VAL A 469 -1.59 11.27 -54.27
N ILE A 470 -2.08 10.12 -53.81
CA ILE A 470 -2.98 9.24 -54.57
C ILE A 470 -4.41 9.55 -54.13
N ASP A 471 -5.16 10.28 -54.95
CA ASP A 471 -6.54 10.68 -54.67
C ASP A 471 -7.50 10.32 -55.82
N GLY A 472 -8.79 10.58 -55.60
CA GLY A 472 -9.81 10.37 -56.63
C GLY A 472 -9.89 8.91 -57.09
N ALA A 473 -9.97 8.72 -58.41
CA ALA A 473 -10.02 7.39 -59.00
C ALA A 473 -8.73 6.57 -58.78
N HIS A 474 -7.58 7.22 -58.56
CA HIS A 474 -6.32 6.52 -58.30
C HIS A 474 -6.28 5.91 -56.89
N ALA A 475 -7.04 6.45 -55.94
CA ALA A 475 -7.14 5.88 -54.59
C ALA A 475 -7.82 4.50 -54.56
N GLU A 476 -8.54 4.14 -55.63
CA GLU A 476 -9.16 2.82 -55.81
C GLU A 476 -8.25 1.84 -56.56
N ALA A 477 -7.12 2.30 -57.13
CA ALA A 477 -6.20 1.46 -57.88
C ALA A 477 -5.46 0.47 -56.96
N ARG A 478 -5.14 -0.71 -57.48
CA ARG A 478 -4.32 -1.66 -56.72
C ARG A 478 -2.89 -1.16 -56.75
N CYS A 479 -2.18 -1.35 -55.64
CA CYS A 479 -0.79 -0.95 -55.53
C CYS A 479 0.06 -1.56 -56.69
N THR A 480 -0.24 -2.80 -57.08
CA THR A 480 0.44 -3.53 -58.17
C THR A 480 0.22 -2.95 -59.57
N ASP A 481 -0.80 -2.10 -59.75
CA ASP A 481 -1.08 -1.47 -61.03
C ASP A 481 -0.03 -0.38 -61.34
N CYS A 482 0.53 0.23 -60.30
CA CYS A 482 1.62 1.22 -60.42
C CYS A 482 3.00 0.60 -60.15
N HIS A 483 3.06 -0.40 -59.27
CA HIS A 483 4.29 -1.02 -58.84
C HIS A 483 4.28 -2.51 -59.19
N PRO A 484 4.86 -2.90 -60.33
CA PRO A 484 4.82 -4.29 -60.76
C PRO A 484 5.54 -5.17 -59.74
N ARG A 485 5.07 -6.41 -59.59
CA ARG A 485 5.77 -7.36 -58.72
C ARG A 485 7.12 -7.72 -59.34
N ALA A 486 8.20 -7.47 -58.62
CA ALA A 486 9.55 -7.89 -59.00
C ALA A 486 9.72 -9.39 -58.68
N GLU A 487 10.27 -10.16 -59.62
CA GLU A 487 10.58 -11.59 -59.43
C GLU A 487 11.73 -11.81 -58.44
N VAL A 488 12.66 -10.86 -58.40
CA VAL A 488 13.81 -10.87 -57.49
C VAL A 488 13.65 -9.70 -56.52
N ALA A 489 13.76 -10.00 -55.22
CA ALA A 489 13.76 -8.98 -54.20
C ALA A 489 14.98 -8.06 -54.35
N ASP A 490 14.80 -6.76 -54.17
CA ASP A 490 15.92 -5.82 -54.16
C ASP A 490 16.82 -6.01 -52.91
N PRO A 491 17.95 -5.28 -52.75
CA PRO A 491 18.81 -5.42 -51.57
C PRO A 491 18.08 -5.16 -50.24
N THR A 492 16.95 -4.46 -50.27
CA THR A 492 16.07 -4.22 -49.12
C THR A 492 15.04 -5.33 -48.88
N GLY A 493 15.04 -6.40 -49.69
CA GLY A 493 14.10 -7.52 -49.55
C GLY A 493 12.72 -7.26 -50.20
N ARG A 494 12.54 -6.10 -50.83
CA ARG A 494 11.26 -5.68 -51.42
C ARG A 494 11.05 -6.36 -52.77
N THR A 495 9.89 -6.99 -52.94
CA THR A 495 9.42 -7.57 -54.23
C THR A 495 8.46 -6.65 -54.98
N PHE A 496 8.35 -5.41 -54.54
CA PHE A 496 7.53 -4.37 -55.14
C PHE A 496 8.42 -3.51 -56.04
N GLY A 497 8.19 -3.56 -57.35
CA GLY A 497 8.99 -2.86 -58.36
C GLY A 497 8.91 -1.35 -58.21
N ARG A 498 9.91 -0.63 -58.72
CA ARG A 498 9.86 0.83 -58.76
C ARG A 498 8.95 1.26 -59.91
N VAL A 499 8.13 2.30 -59.69
CA VAL A 499 7.29 2.88 -60.75
C VAL A 499 8.13 3.24 -61.98
N ALA A 500 9.34 3.77 -61.76
CA ALA A 500 10.25 4.13 -62.84
C ALA A 500 10.76 2.94 -63.69
N GLU A 501 10.75 1.73 -63.15
CA GLU A 501 11.09 0.52 -63.93
C GLU A 501 9.94 0.13 -64.87
N HIS A 502 8.70 0.48 -64.52
CA HIS A 502 7.53 0.17 -65.32
C HIS A 502 7.18 1.28 -66.33
N PHE A 503 7.20 2.54 -65.88
CA PHE A 503 6.73 3.70 -66.63
C PHE A 503 7.86 4.65 -67.08
N GLY A 504 9.10 4.43 -66.62
CA GLY A 504 10.19 5.37 -66.84
C GLY A 504 10.15 6.59 -65.91
N GLU A 505 10.91 7.62 -66.25
CA GLU A 505 10.91 8.88 -65.48
C GLU A 505 9.54 9.56 -65.56
N MET A 506 8.98 9.95 -64.41
CA MET A 506 7.64 10.54 -64.34
C MET A 506 7.66 11.98 -64.85
N HIS A 507 6.96 12.23 -65.96
CA HIS A 507 6.87 13.55 -66.61
C HIS A 507 5.45 14.12 -66.67
N GLY A 508 4.52 13.62 -65.85
CA GLY A 508 3.12 14.04 -65.83
C GLY A 508 2.16 12.88 -66.06
N CYS A 509 0.90 13.20 -66.38
CA CYS A 509 -0.17 12.21 -66.57
C CYS A 509 0.12 11.28 -67.76
N GLU A 510 0.78 11.82 -68.78
CA GLU A 510 1.16 11.16 -70.02
C GLU A 510 2.16 10.00 -69.84
N THR A 511 2.85 9.97 -68.70
CA THR A 511 3.77 8.86 -68.36
C THR A 511 2.99 7.55 -68.25
N CYS A 512 1.75 7.61 -67.74
CA CYS A 512 0.92 6.43 -67.50
C CYS A 512 -0.32 6.37 -68.41
N HIS A 513 -0.80 7.51 -68.91
CA HIS A 513 -2.03 7.59 -69.69
C HIS A 513 -1.77 8.12 -71.10
N GLU A 514 -2.24 7.41 -72.12
CA GLU A 514 -2.26 7.93 -73.48
C GLU A 514 -3.22 9.12 -73.62
N ASP A 515 -2.85 10.15 -74.38
CA ASP A 515 -3.75 11.27 -74.70
C ASP A 515 -4.91 10.81 -75.61
N PRO A 516 -6.17 10.81 -75.14
CA PRO A 516 -7.31 10.43 -75.97
C PRO A 516 -7.67 11.47 -77.02
N HIS A 517 -7.06 12.66 -77.00
CA HIS A 517 -7.35 13.76 -77.93
C HIS A 517 -6.46 13.73 -79.18
N ASP A 518 -5.45 12.86 -79.22
CA ASP A 518 -4.42 12.76 -80.27
C ASP A 518 -3.78 14.13 -80.58
N GLY A 519 -3.37 14.87 -79.54
CA GLY A 519 -2.63 16.14 -79.64
C GLY A 519 -3.45 17.34 -80.12
N ALA A 520 -4.78 17.24 -80.20
CA ALA A 520 -5.65 18.30 -80.74
C ALA A 520 -5.54 19.65 -79.99
N PHE A 521 -5.04 19.63 -78.75
CA PHE A 521 -4.90 20.79 -77.87
C PHE A 521 -3.44 21.22 -77.62
N ASP A 522 -2.49 20.65 -78.37
CA ASP A 522 -1.05 20.94 -78.31
C ASP A 522 -0.56 21.81 -79.48
N ARG A 523 -1.49 22.44 -80.20
CA ARG A 523 -1.17 23.31 -81.34
C ARG A 523 -0.61 24.66 -80.91
N ASP A 524 0.24 25.24 -81.76
CA ASP A 524 0.80 26.58 -81.55
C ASP A 524 -0.31 27.65 -81.44
N GLY A 525 -0.18 28.54 -80.45
CA GLY A 525 -1.15 29.58 -80.15
C GLY A 525 -2.15 29.27 -79.03
N LEU A 526 -2.20 28.03 -78.52
CA LEU A 526 -2.96 27.69 -77.30
C LEU A 526 -2.11 27.84 -76.03
N ALA A 527 -2.74 28.24 -74.92
CA ALA A 527 -2.05 28.54 -73.66
C ALA A 527 -1.52 27.27 -72.97
N ARG A 528 -0.21 26.99 -73.05
CA ARG A 528 0.43 25.76 -72.49
C ARG A 528 0.28 25.58 -70.98
N ARG A 529 -0.02 26.66 -70.25
CA ARG A 529 -0.33 26.67 -68.82
C ARG A 529 -1.50 27.63 -68.57
N THR A 530 -2.43 27.23 -67.72
CA THR A 530 -3.54 28.05 -67.22
C THR A 530 -3.36 28.26 -65.72
N GLU A 531 -4.25 29.04 -65.10
CA GLU A 531 -4.32 29.15 -63.63
C GLU A 531 -4.68 27.82 -62.94
N PHE A 532 -5.24 26.87 -63.69
CA PHE A 532 -5.66 25.55 -63.20
C PHE A 532 -4.59 24.46 -63.36
N GLY A 533 -3.53 24.71 -64.14
CA GLY A 533 -2.43 23.76 -64.32
C GLY A 533 -1.78 23.82 -65.71
N ASP A 534 -0.85 22.90 -65.95
CA ASP A 534 -0.23 22.64 -67.26
C ASP A 534 -0.59 21.23 -67.77
N GLY A 535 -0.27 20.97 -69.04
CA GLY A 535 -0.59 19.69 -69.70
C GLY A 535 -2.07 19.31 -69.57
N CYS A 536 -2.35 18.08 -69.13
CA CYS A 536 -3.70 17.58 -68.93
C CYS A 536 -4.48 18.36 -67.85
N ALA A 537 -3.79 18.88 -66.83
CA ALA A 537 -4.38 19.58 -65.69
C ALA A 537 -4.97 20.96 -66.05
N ARG A 538 -4.72 21.45 -67.28
CA ARG A 538 -5.38 22.66 -67.81
C ARG A 538 -6.90 22.51 -67.86
N CYS A 539 -7.40 21.28 -67.98
CA CYS A 539 -8.81 20.95 -68.16
C CYS A 539 -9.29 19.81 -67.26
N HIS A 540 -8.45 18.81 -67.01
CA HIS A 540 -8.81 17.60 -66.26
C HIS A 540 -8.33 17.65 -64.82
N VAL A 541 -9.02 16.93 -63.93
CA VAL A 541 -8.63 16.75 -62.53
C VAL A 541 -8.46 15.27 -62.18
N PRO A 542 -7.53 14.90 -61.27
CA PRO A 542 -7.31 13.52 -60.85
C PRO A 542 -8.56 12.82 -60.29
N ALA A 543 -9.48 13.59 -59.71
CA ALA A 543 -10.78 13.08 -59.24
C ALA A 543 -11.60 12.41 -60.35
N SER A 544 -11.58 12.95 -61.56
CA SER A 544 -12.23 12.37 -62.74
C SER A 544 -11.82 13.11 -64.02
N PHE A 545 -11.26 12.40 -64.99
CA PHE A 545 -10.93 12.96 -66.31
C PHE A 545 -12.16 13.26 -67.18
N ARG A 546 -13.35 12.80 -66.78
CA ARG A 546 -14.62 13.17 -67.46
C ARG A 546 -15.16 14.50 -66.97
N LEU A 547 -14.75 14.95 -65.78
CA LEU A 547 -15.19 16.21 -65.22
C LEU A 547 -14.30 17.34 -65.75
N LEU A 548 -14.94 18.37 -66.28
CA LEU A 548 -14.29 19.63 -66.65
C LEU A 548 -14.77 20.70 -65.67
N PRO A 549 -14.19 20.78 -64.45
CA PRO A 549 -14.72 21.63 -63.37
C PRO A 549 -14.68 23.12 -63.72
N HIS A 550 -13.85 23.51 -64.68
CA HIS A 550 -13.70 24.88 -65.17
C HIS A 550 -14.41 25.12 -66.51
N GLY A 551 -15.20 24.16 -66.99
CA GLY A 551 -15.93 24.23 -68.26
C GLY A 551 -15.04 24.03 -69.50
N PHE A 552 -15.63 24.18 -70.68
CA PHE A 552 -14.95 24.08 -71.98
C PHE A 552 -15.41 25.21 -72.91
N ASP A 553 -14.53 26.18 -73.18
CA ASP A 553 -14.80 27.28 -74.10
C ASP A 553 -14.39 26.92 -75.54
N HIS A 554 -15.37 26.72 -76.41
CA HIS A 554 -15.13 26.21 -77.76
C HIS A 554 -14.29 27.20 -78.60
N LEU A 555 -14.44 28.51 -78.42
CA LEU A 555 -13.65 29.51 -79.14
C LEU A 555 -12.18 29.45 -78.73
N THR A 556 -11.91 29.48 -77.43
CA THR A 556 -10.55 29.49 -76.88
C THR A 556 -9.78 28.24 -77.28
N TRP A 557 -10.42 27.07 -77.20
CA TRP A 557 -9.74 25.79 -77.39
C TRP A 557 -9.74 25.28 -78.81
N THR A 558 -10.71 25.68 -79.65
CA THR A 558 -10.81 25.20 -81.04
C THR A 558 -10.63 26.30 -82.08
N GLY A 559 -10.82 27.57 -81.72
CA GLY A 559 -10.90 28.70 -82.64
C GLY A 559 -12.30 28.92 -83.23
N PHE A 560 -13.27 28.05 -82.92
CA PHE A 560 -14.63 28.12 -83.46
C PHE A 560 -15.61 28.64 -82.39
N ALA A 561 -16.06 29.89 -82.54
CA ALA A 561 -17.04 30.49 -81.64
C ALA A 561 -18.44 29.95 -81.90
N LEU A 562 -19.07 29.39 -80.86
CA LEU A 562 -20.47 29.01 -80.90
C LEU A 562 -21.34 30.20 -80.49
N SER A 563 -21.97 30.86 -81.46
CA SER A 563 -22.88 31.99 -81.25
C SER A 563 -24.24 31.77 -81.92
N GLY A 564 -25.24 32.57 -81.53
CA GLY A 564 -26.60 32.46 -82.06
C GLY A 564 -27.17 31.05 -81.87
N ALA A 565 -27.74 30.49 -82.94
CA ALA A 565 -28.31 29.13 -82.93
C ALA A 565 -27.27 28.01 -82.71
N HIS A 566 -25.99 28.24 -83.04
CA HIS A 566 -24.93 27.26 -82.78
C HIS A 566 -24.57 27.18 -81.30
N GLY A 567 -24.73 28.28 -80.55
CA GLY A 567 -24.48 28.32 -79.09
C GLY A 567 -25.42 27.45 -78.26
N THR A 568 -26.60 27.10 -78.81
CA THR A 568 -27.59 26.22 -78.15
C THR A 568 -27.68 24.84 -78.80
N ALA A 569 -26.87 24.56 -79.82
CA ALA A 569 -26.83 23.26 -80.46
C ALA A 569 -26.28 22.20 -79.50
N ARG A 570 -26.85 20.99 -79.55
CA ARG A 570 -26.27 19.84 -78.84
C ARG A 570 -24.93 19.50 -79.48
N CYS A 571 -23.95 19.08 -78.68
CA CYS A 571 -22.62 18.70 -79.16
C CYS A 571 -22.71 17.67 -80.30
N SER A 572 -23.64 16.71 -80.19
CA SER A 572 -23.87 15.65 -81.18
C SER A 572 -24.38 16.13 -82.54
N ALA A 573 -24.85 17.38 -82.65
CA ALA A 573 -25.24 17.96 -83.93
C ALA A 573 -24.02 18.25 -84.84
N CYS A 574 -22.85 18.44 -84.24
CA CYS A 574 -21.58 18.68 -84.95
C CYS A 574 -20.58 17.53 -84.75
N HIS A 575 -20.64 16.86 -83.61
CA HIS A 575 -19.77 15.74 -83.23
C HIS A 575 -20.56 14.44 -83.22
N GLU A 576 -20.57 13.74 -84.35
CA GLU A 576 -21.35 12.52 -84.53
C GLU A 576 -21.00 11.47 -83.45
N PRO A 577 -21.99 10.93 -82.70
CA PRO A 577 -21.73 9.86 -81.74
C PRO A 577 -21.15 8.64 -82.43
N LEU A 578 -20.09 8.07 -81.87
CA LEU A 578 -19.52 6.83 -82.37
C LEU A 578 -20.35 5.64 -81.88
N GLU A 579 -20.64 4.68 -82.76
CA GLU A 579 -21.36 3.45 -82.40
C GLU A 579 -20.62 2.62 -81.34
N GLN A 580 -19.29 2.68 -81.36
CA GLN A 580 -18.40 2.13 -80.35
C GLN A 580 -17.35 3.17 -80.00
N ALA A 581 -16.96 3.21 -78.73
CA ALA A 581 -15.86 4.07 -78.32
C ALA A 581 -14.59 3.71 -79.11
N SER A 582 -13.78 4.72 -79.46
CA SER A 582 -12.50 4.46 -80.11
C SER A 582 -11.59 3.63 -79.21
N SER A 583 -10.49 3.10 -79.77
CA SER A 583 -9.45 2.43 -78.98
C SER A 583 -8.87 3.30 -77.85
N ARG A 584 -9.06 4.63 -77.93
CA ARG A 584 -8.66 5.62 -76.91
C ARG A 584 -9.85 6.17 -76.10
N GLY A 585 -10.99 5.49 -76.12
CA GLY A 585 -12.16 5.83 -75.31
C GLY A 585 -12.95 7.06 -75.77
N ARG A 586 -12.70 7.61 -76.96
CA ARG A 586 -13.53 8.69 -77.52
C ARG A 586 -14.90 8.16 -77.88
N THR A 587 -15.96 8.87 -77.50
CA THR A 587 -17.36 8.47 -77.76
C THR A 587 -18.04 9.29 -78.85
N VAL A 588 -17.37 10.32 -79.36
CA VAL A 588 -17.86 11.17 -80.46
C VAL A 588 -16.75 11.37 -81.50
N ALA A 589 -17.15 11.52 -82.76
CA ALA A 589 -16.27 11.81 -83.87
C ALA A 589 -15.78 13.27 -83.83
N ARG A 590 -14.67 13.54 -84.53
CA ARG A 590 -14.24 14.91 -84.82
C ARG A 590 -15.27 15.57 -85.74
N ALA A 591 -15.47 16.87 -85.57
CA ALA A 591 -16.31 17.63 -86.50
C ALA A 591 -15.74 17.55 -87.92
N GLN A 592 -16.62 17.55 -88.93
CA GLN A 592 -16.23 17.38 -90.34
C GLN A 592 -15.36 18.54 -90.85
N GLY A 593 -15.50 19.72 -90.25
CA GLY A 593 -14.67 20.90 -90.50
C GLY A 593 -15.28 22.14 -89.86
N THR A 594 -14.82 23.32 -90.28
CA THR A 594 -15.28 24.63 -89.75
C THR A 594 -15.95 25.50 -90.80
N ALA A 595 -15.97 25.07 -92.07
CA ALA A 595 -16.69 25.77 -93.11
C ALA A 595 -18.18 25.43 -93.05
N CYS A 596 -19.04 26.36 -93.48
CA CYS A 596 -20.50 26.17 -93.41
C CYS A 596 -20.96 24.91 -94.16
N ALA A 597 -20.31 24.60 -95.29
CA ALA A 597 -20.64 23.46 -96.14
C ALA A 597 -20.19 22.11 -95.56
N ASP A 598 -19.30 22.11 -94.55
CA ASP A 598 -18.86 20.88 -93.89
C ASP A 598 -19.98 20.28 -93.03
N CYS A 599 -20.95 21.09 -92.62
CA CYS A 599 -22.07 20.67 -91.77
C CYS A 599 -23.45 20.92 -92.43
N HIS A 600 -23.57 21.91 -93.32
CA HIS A 600 -24.84 22.27 -93.95
C HIS A 600 -24.84 22.00 -95.44
N ALA A 601 -25.88 21.32 -95.92
CA ALA A 601 -26.12 21.14 -97.35
C ALA A 601 -26.41 22.48 -98.04
N ASP A 602 -25.87 22.69 -99.23
CA ASP A 602 -26.12 23.89 -100.03
C ASP A 602 -27.50 23.83 -100.74
N PRO A 603 -28.49 24.66 -100.35
CA PRO A 603 -29.79 24.67 -101.00
C PRO A 603 -29.75 25.27 -102.41
N HIS A 604 -28.65 25.94 -102.80
CA HIS A 604 -28.50 26.58 -104.11
C HIS A 604 -27.96 25.64 -105.18
N ALA A 605 -27.74 24.35 -104.87
CA ALA A 605 -27.25 23.35 -105.82
C ALA A 605 -25.97 23.79 -106.55
N GLY A 606 -25.04 24.42 -105.83
CA GLY A 606 -23.71 24.78 -106.35
C GLY A 606 -23.67 26.04 -107.23
N GLN A 607 -24.78 26.77 -107.41
CA GLN A 607 -24.85 27.97 -108.27
C GLN A 607 -23.86 29.09 -107.88
N PHE A 608 -23.34 29.07 -106.66
CA PHE A 608 -22.45 30.11 -106.12
C PHE A 608 -21.04 29.63 -105.77
N VAL A 609 -20.71 28.38 -106.08
CA VAL A 609 -19.38 27.80 -105.86
C VAL A 609 -18.31 28.61 -106.62
N ARG A 610 -17.19 28.89 -105.95
CA ARG A 610 -15.98 29.47 -106.56
C ARG A 610 -14.78 28.60 -106.20
N GLY A 611 -14.18 27.95 -107.17
CA GLY A 611 -13.19 26.91 -106.89
C GLY A 611 -13.90 25.69 -106.29
N GLU A 612 -13.46 25.25 -105.11
CA GLU A 612 -14.01 24.09 -104.39
C GLU A 612 -14.98 24.47 -103.26
N THR A 613 -15.20 25.76 -102.98
CA THR A 613 -15.98 26.21 -101.81
C THR A 613 -17.07 27.23 -102.16
N THR A 614 -18.09 27.27 -101.31
CA THR A 614 -19.13 28.31 -101.32
C THR A 614 -18.99 29.16 -100.06
N ASP A 615 -18.60 30.43 -100.24
CA ASP A 615 -18.61 31.41 -99.15
C ASP A 615 -20.04 31.93 -98.94
N CYS A 616 -20.78 31.24 -98.08
CA CYS A 616 -22.15 31.59 -97.70
C CYS A 616 -22.21 32.98 -97.04
N ALA A 617 -21.18 33.37 -96.29
CA ALA A 617 -21.15 34.61 -95.51
C ALA A 617 -21.10 35.87 -96.39
N ARG A 618 -20.70 35.73 -97.67
CA ARG A 618 -20.76 36.82 -98.66
C ARG A 618 -22.18 37.36 -98.84
N CYS A 619 -23.18 36.47 -98.77
CA CYS A 619 -24.58 36.83 -99.02
C CYS A 619 -25.44 36.69 -97.77
N HIS A 620 -25.15 35.75 -96.87
CA HIS A 620 -25.96 35.48 -95.68
C HIS A 620 -25.35 36.12 -94.42
N ARG A 621 -26.19 36.65 -93.52
CA ARG A 621 -25.76 37.07 -92.18
C ARG A 621 -25.54 35.86 -91.28
N VAL A 622 -24.28 35.55 -90.98
CA VAL A 622 -23.90 34.33 -90.26
C VAL A 622 -23.94 34.41 -88.73
N ALA A 623 -23.96 35.62 -88.15
CA ALA A 623 -23.89 35.78 -86.68
C ALA A 623 -25.22 35.51 -85.97
N ASP A 624 -26.36 35.88 -86.58
CA ASP A 624 -27.63 35.96 -85.85
C ASP A 624 -28.84 35.39 -86.62
N ARG A 625 -28.95 35.68 -87.93
CA ARG A 625 -30.09 35.26 -88.78
C ARG A 625 -29.66 34.95 -90.21
N PHE A 626 -29.42 33.67 -90.50
CA PHE A 626 -28.94 33.21 -91.81
C PHE A 626 -29.89 33.54 -92.97
N SER A 627 -31.20 33.60 -92.71
CA SER A 627 -32.21 33.98 -93.72
C SER A 627 -32.13 35.44 -94.16
N GLU A 628 -31.40 36.30 -93.44
CA GLU A 628 -31.20 37.68 -93.84
C GLU A 628 -30.01 37.83 -94.80
N LEU A 629 -30.27 38.49 -95.93
CA LEU A 629 -29.28 38.70 -96.97
C LEU A 629 -28.55 40.04 -96.81
N ARG A 630 -27.23 40.02 -97.06
CA ARG A 630 -26.39 41.19 -97.35
C ARG A 630 -26.27 41.48 -98.85
N PHE A 631 -26.96 40.69 -99.68
CA PHE A 631 -26.90 40.79 -101.12
C PHE A 631 -27.69 42.01 -101.63
N ASP A 632 -27.02 42.87 -102.39
CA ASP A 632 -27.59 44.00 -103.13
C ASP A 632 -27.42 43.72 -104.63
N HIS A 633 -28.53 43.68 -105.37
CA HIS A 633 -28.53 43.29 -106.78
C HIS A 633 -27.78 44.29 -107.67
N ASP A 634 -27.82 45.59 -107.37
CA ASP A 634 -27.16 46.63 -108.18
C ASP A 634 -25.64 46.64 -107.96
N ARG A 635 -25.20 46.19 -106.78
CA ARG A 635 -23.77 46.10 -106.41
C ARG A 635 -23.16 44.75 -106.73
N HIS A 636 -23.92 43.67 -106.58
CA HIS A 636 -23.38 42.31 -106.56
C HIS A 636 -23.81 41.44 -107.76
N ALA A 637 -24.76 41.90 -108.60
CA ALA A 637 -25.13 41.22 -109.85
C ALA A 637 -24.72 42.03 -111.09
N ARG A 638 -24.65 41.34 -112.24
CA ARG A 638 -24.34 41.98 -113.53
C ARG A 638 -25.52 42.77 -114.11
N PHE A 639 -26.74 42.30 -113.86
CA PHE A 639 -27.95 42.99 -114.27
C PHE A 639 -28.36 43.98 -113.18
N ARG A 640 -28.42 45.27 -113.49
CA ARG A 640 -28.84 46.29 -112.51
C ARG A 640 -30.36 46.44 -112.56
N LEU A 641 -31.01 46.39 -111.40
CA LEU A 641 -32.43 46.63 -111.24
C LEU A 641 -32.65 48.15 -111.22
N GLY A 642 -32.66 48.76 -112.42
CA GLY A 642 -33.08 50.15 -112.58
C GLY A 642 -34.51 50.38 -112.08
N ASP A 643 -34.99 51.62 -112.13
CA ASP A 643 -36.19 52.06 -111.38
C ASP A 643 -37.41 51.15 -111.45
N ALA A 644 -37.82 50.68 -112.64
CA ALA A 644 -39.01 49.82 -112.75
C ALA A 644 -38.77 48.35 -112.33
N HIS A 645 -37.53 47.86 -112.37
CA HIS A 645 -37.19 46.48 -111.99
C HIS A 645 -36.85 46.34 -110.51
N ARG A 646 -36.59 47.45 -109.80
CA ARG A 646 -36.30 47.46 -108.36
C ARG A 646 -37.49 47.03 -107.50
N ASP A 647 -38.70 47.29 -107.97
CA ASP A 647 -39.96 46.99 -107.27
C ASP A 647 -40.56 45.62 -107.66
N VAL A 648 -39.87 44.84 -108.50
CA VAL A 648 -40.33 43.52 -108.94
C VAL A 648 -39.86 42.47 -107.93
N SER A 649 -40.74 41.51 -107.57
CA SER A 649 -40.36 40.41 -106.68
C SER A 649 -39.28 39.53 -107.31
N CYS A 650 -38.32 39.08 -106.50
CA CYS A 650 -37.19 38.29 -106.99
C CYS A 650 -37.63 37.06 -107.77
N GLU A 651 -38.72 36.41 -107.35
CA GLU A 651 -39.30 35.20 -107.95
C GLU A 651 -39.86 35.39 -109.36
N ALA A 652 -40.22 36.62 -109.75
CA ALA A 652 -40.68 36.92 -111.10
C ALA A 652 -39.58 36.66 -112.14
N CYS A 653 -38.32 36.91 -111.75
CA CYS A 653 -37.12 36.66 -112.53
C CYS A 653 -36.47 35.32 -112.16
N HIS A 654 -36.31 35.06 -110.87
CA HIS A 654 -35.67 33.87 -110.32
C HIS A 654 -36.70 32.79 -110.01
N ARG A 655 -36.98 31.94 -111.00
CA ARG A 655 -37.98 30.87 -110.88
C ARG A 655 -37.34 29.58 -110.38
N VAL A 656 -38.16 28.72 -109.78
CA VAL A 656 -37.77 27.36 -109.42
C VAL A 656 -37.51 26.57 -110.70
N ASP A 657 -36.36 25.91 -110.75
CA ASP A 657 -35.89 25.09 -111.87
C ASP A 657 -35.21 23.82 -111.33
N ASP A 658 -34.97 22.85 -112.20
CA ASP A 658 -34.13 21.70 -111.89
C ASP A 658 -32.67 22.01 -112.25
N ILE A 659 -31.80 22.03 -111.23
CA ILE A 659 -30.38 22.28 -111.39
C ILE A 659 -29.64 21.04 -110.88
N GLY A 660 -29.22 20.18 -111.82
CA GLY A 660 -28.46 18.98 -111.49
C GLY A 660 -29.23 17.97 -110.63
N GLY A 661 -30.55 17.83 -110.82
CA GLY A 661 -31.42 16.94 -110.04
C GLY A 661 -31.94 17.55 -108.74
N VAL A 662 -31.60 18.82 -108.43
CA VAL A 662 -32.11 19.56 -107.28
C VAL A 662 -33.09 20.62 -107.74
N ARG A 663 -34.35 20.50 -107.31
CA ARG A 663 -35.40 21.49 -107.58
C ARG A 663 -35.22 22.70 -106.68
N THR A 664 -34.60 23.76 -107.20
CA THR A 664 -34.25 24.98 -106.45
C THR A 664 -34.43 26.24 -107.29
N THR A 665 -34.43 27.42 -106.67
CA THR A 665 -34.53 28.69 -107.37
C THR A 665 -33.26 28.94 -108.21
N ARG A 666 -33.42 29.17 -109.51
CA ARG A 666 -32.30 29.54 -110.39
C ARG A 666 -31.96 31.02 -110.19
N TYR A 667 -30.78 31.27 -109.64
CA TYR A 667 -30.18 32.59 -109.50
C TYR A 667 -29.10 32.86 -110.55
N ARG A 668 -28.43 31.82 -111.07
CA ARG A 668 -27.40 31.97 -112.12
C ARG A 668 -27.17 30.66 -112.90
N PRO A 669 -26.85 30.72 -114.22
CA PRO A 669 -26.99 31.90 -115.09
C PRO A 669 -28.46 32.16 -115.43
N LEU A 670 -28.85 33.43 -115.52
CA LEU A 670 -30.12 33.86 -116.11
C LEU A 670 -29.82 34.62 -117.41
N PRO A 671 -30.70 34.51 -118.43
CA PRO A 671 -30.66 35.40 -119.57
C PRO A 671 -30.85 36.85 -119.13
N HIS A 672 -30.24 37.79 -119.86
CA HIS A 672 -30.25 39.21 -119.54
C HIS A 672 -30.81 40.11 -120.64
N ASP A 673 -31.21 39.53 -121.78
CA ASP A 673 -31.84 40.27 -122.85
C ASP A 673 -33.32 40.47 -122.56
N CYS A 674 -33.85 41.66 -122.86
CA CYS A 674 -35.24 42.01 -122.58
C CYS A 674 -36.23 41.01 -123.20
N ALA A 675 -35.90 40.46 -124.37
CA ALA A 675 -36.72 39.51 -125.10
C ALA A 675 -36.88 38.16 -124.38
N ASP A 676 -35.88 37.73 -123.61
CA ASP A 676 -35.91 36.45 -122.91
C ASP A 676 -36.86 36.48 -121.69
N CYS A 677 -37.06 37.66 -121.11
CA CYS A 677 -37.92 37.86 -119.94
C CYS A 677 -39.32 38.39 -120.29
N HIS A 678 -39.45 39.19 -121.36
CA HIS A 678 -40.72 39.82 -121.77
C HIS A 678 -41.34 39.23 -123.06
N GLY A 679 -40.64 38.34 -123.77
CA GLY A 679 -41.09 37.76 -125.05
C GLY A 679 -40.90 38.69 -126.25
N THR A 680 -41.04 38.15 -127.47
CA THR A 680 -40.80 38.84 -128.75
C THR A 680 -42.07 39.27 -129.51
N ALA A 681 -43.23 39.34 -128.85
CA ALA A 681 -44.50 39.71 -129.49
C ALA A 681 -44.76 41.24 -129.51
N ARG A 682 -45.27 41.73 -130.64
CA ARG A 682 -45.65 43.12 -130.92
C ARG A 682 -46.80 43.60 -130.01
N ASP A 683 -46.47 44.10 -128.83
CA ASP A 683 -47.29 45.07 -128.10
C ASP A 683 -46.33 46.05 -127.40
N PRO A 684 -46.47 47.39 -127.55
CA PRO A 684 -45.46 48.31 -127.08
C PRO A 684 -45.29 48.21 -125.57
N LEU A 685 -44.04 48.04 -125.11
CA LEU A 685 -43.61 48.36 -123.75
C LEU A 685 -44.31 49.66 -123.33
N ARG A 686 -45.29 49.57 -122.42
CA ARG A 686 -46.06 50.73 -121.96
C ARG A 686 -45.08 51.77 -121.43
N ARG A 687 -44.82 52.80 -122.24
CA ARG A 687 -44.15 54.01 -121.78
C ARG A 687 -45.01 54.61 -120.67
N ARG A 688 -44.39 54.84 -119.51
CA ARG A 688 -44.89 55.67 -118.41
C ARG A 688 -45.63 56.89 -118.97
N GLY A 689 -46.90 57.03 -118.61
CA GLY A 689 -47.55 58.34 -118.60
C GLY A 689 -46.87 59.20 -117.54
N ARG A 690 -46.38 60.37 -117.93
CA ARG A 690 -46.00 61.43 -116.99
C ARG A 690 -47.20 61.77 -116.11
N ARG A 691 -47.07 61.60 -114.80
CA ARG A 691 -47.39 62.63 -113.81
C ARG A 691 -46.29 62.63 -112.76
#